data_AF-A0A2E4ZUS4-F1
#
_entry.id   AF-A0A2E4ZUS4-F1
#
_cell.length_a   1.000
_cell.length_b   1.000
_cell.length_c   1.000
_cell.angle_alpha   90.00
_cell.angle_beta   90.00
_cell.angle_gamma   90.00
#
_symmetry.space_group_name_H-M   'P 1'
#
loop_
_entity.id
_entity.type
_entity.pdbx_description
1 polymer ?
#
loop_
_entity_poly.entity_id
_entity_poly.type
_entity_poly.pdbx_seq_one_letter_code
_entity_poly.pdbx_strand_id
1 'polypeptide(L)'
;MMGAGGTGMAPLALFLRGAGHDVTACDDAFTQPVREMLLSGGVKLAELPDPGKGFDEIVHSSAIKSNHPVMISARQSEIPIFRRGQALAQSVTDKKLVAVVGSHGKTTTTAMLVHLLGYADVAFGYVVGGFFDEAGVPSARWAADQWVIAEVDESDGTIECFEPEITVVLNCDLDHVDRYEDLEDMKAAYGRLFARTKGQVFVPYGHELQNLANEEASCEVSTFGPGGCFDAEVKETDRGLHVIRNTENGKVEESVRALGDFNGWNAVAALVVCEKIAGQAPLDRLGSFPGLKRRQVVLCDSAERMIMEDYAHHPVELTAILRHFRNVSPQRHLRVVFQPHRFSRQTSLRESFAEALSVADDLYLLPTYGAGETPSDSGRSDTLIGLLPDSLSQTRVYQGFYELSDALEKNSDDQDCVLFLGAGDIEKYASAFVHFEATGRDRWLACGRYLRQRLSPETAFRFNEPLASKTTLRVGGKARLYCEPSSLDDLRELIMAARLFELPIFALGRGSNLIVPTEGYEGIVICMRSSSWRSIETMSDNRLIVGSGARLKEICLMACSQGLSGFEFLEGIPGTLGGALRMNAGAMGGDIFDLVESVTIMNKEGVRREMNRKEFHTAYRECPELKDAFVINATMRAPATSTDSLILDQLRGFAKTRQHTQPYQASAGCIFRNPMGESAGRLIDEEGLKGIRVGEAEVSRKHGNFIINRGGATAEDVLSLISLVRRKVEASRGIVLEPEVTLMGKSWEETFKKNL
;
A
#
# COMPACT_ATOMS: atom_id res chain seq x y z
N MET A 1 -3.87 17.86 1.24
CA MET A 1 -2.69 17.30 1.91
C MET A 1 -2.07 16.23 1.03
N MET A 2 -0.81 16.40 0.62
CA MET A 2 -0.07 15.51 -0.30
C MET A 2 0.91 14.60 0.45
N GLY A 3 0.90 13.30 0.16
CA GLY A 3 1.69 12.31 0.91
C GLY A 3 1.03 11.93 2.24
N ALA A 4 -0.30 11.87 2.26
CA ALA A 4 -1.10 11.73 3.47
C ALA A 4 -1.15 10.32 4.08
N GLY A 5 -0.61 9.30 3.40
CA GLY A 5 -0.47 7.94 3.93
C GLY A 5 0.69 7.79 4.92
N GLY A 6 1.60 8.76 4.97
CA GLY A 6 2.74 8.75 5.90
C GLY A 6 2.34 8.90 7.36
N THR A 7 3.12 8.29 8.26
CA THR A 7 2.86 8.22 9.71
C THR A 7 2.81 9.59 10.40
N GLY A 8 3.43 10.63 9.84
CA GLY A 8 3.31 12.01 10.34
C GLY A 8 2.23 12.85 9.66
N MET A 9 1.82 12.51 8.44
CA MET A 9 0.83 13.29 7.67
C MET A 9 -0.61 12.87 7.96
N ALA A 10 -0.88 11.58 8.11
CA ALA A 10 -2.22 11.10 8.46
C ALA A 10 -2.71 11.65 9.82
N PRO A 11 -1.91 11.63 10.91
CA PRO A 11 -2.31 12.25 12.16
C PRO A 11 -2.57 13.76 12.02
N LEU A 12 -1.72 14.49 11.28
CA LEU A 12 -1.94 15.91 11.05
C LEU A 12 -3.25 16.17 10.29
N ALA A 13 -3.60 15.34 9.30
CA ALA A 13 -4.86 15.45 8.58
C ALA A 13 -6.08 15.28 9.51
N LEU A 14 -6.03 14.31 10.41
CA LEU A 14 -7.06 14.09 11.43
C LEU A 14 -7.14 15.27 12.41
N PHE A 15 -5.99 15.78 12.84
CA PHE A 15 -5.91 16.93 13.74
C PHE A 15 -6.55 18.18 13.14
N LEU A 16 -6.16 18.54 11.91
CA LEU A 16 -6.72 19.69 11.19
C LEU A 16 -8.21 19.50 10.92
N ARG A 17 -8.65 18.28 10.59
CA ARG A 17 -10.08 17.99 10.43
C ARG A 17 -10.84 18.19 11.74
N GLY A 18 -10.29 17.73 12.86
CA GLY A 18 -10.83 17.96 14.20
C GLY A 18 -10.89 19.45 14.58
N ALA A 19 -9.91 20.25 14.13
CA ALA A 19 -9.90 21.70 14.31
C ALA A 19 -10.94 22.46 13.45
N GLY A 20 -11.69 21.76 12.60
CA GLY A 20 -12.76 22.33 11.78
C GLY A 20 -12.39 22.61 10.32
N HIS A 21 -11.18 22.26 9.87
CA HIS A 21 -10.80 22.43 8.47
C HIS A 21 -11.48 21.39 7.56
N ASP A 22 -11.72 21.76 6.29
CA ASP A 22 -12.13 20.80 5.26
C ASP A 22 -10.90 20.13 4.62
N VAL A 23 -10.55 18.94 5.11
CA VAL A 23 -9.31 18.28 4.74
C VAL A 23 -9.56 17.25 3.64
N THR A 24 -8.81 17.40 2.55
CA THR A 24 -8.68 16.39 1.49
C THR A 24 -7.24 15.85 1.48
N ALA A 25 -7.09 14.54 1.54
CA ALA A 25 -5.83 13.81 1.57
C ALA A 25 -5.57 13.10 0.22
N CYS A 26 -4.32 13.09 -0.19
CA CYS A 26 -3.83 12.48 -1.42
C CYS A 26 -2.54 11.73 -1.12
N ASP A 27 -2.40 10.53 -1.67
CA ASP A 27 -1.19 9.71 -1.59
C ASP A 27 -1.09 8.82 -2.84
N ASP A 28 0.12 8.34 -3.14
CA ASP A 28 0.34 7.37 -4.22
C ASP A 28 -0.31 6.02 -3.88
N ALA A 29 -0.34 5.68 -2.59
CA ALA A 29 -1.01 4.49 -2.08
C ALA A 29 -1.34 4.62 -0.60
N PHE A 30 -2.62 4.57 -0.25
CA PHE A 30 -3.03 4.42 1.14
C PHE A 30 -3.00 2.95 1.54
N THR A 31 -2.51 2.66 2.75
CA THR A 31 -2.54 1.31 3.33
C THR A 31 -3.58 1.23 4.44
N GLN A 32 -4.11 0.03 4.69
CA GLN A 32 -4.94 -0.19 5.88
C GLN A 32 -4.05 -0.34 7.13
N PRO A 33 -4.46 0.22 8.29
CA PRO A 33 -5.73 0.88 8.58
C PRO A 33 -5.73 2.40 8.33
N VAL A 34 -4.65 2.99 7.82
CA VAL A 34 -4.51 4.45 7.67
C VAL A 34 -5.62 5.03 6.80
N ARG A 35 -5.94 4.35 5.70
CA ARG A 35 -7.04 4.73 4.81
C ARG A 35 -8.39 4.83 5.53
N GLU A 36 -8.76 3.78 6.27
CA GLU A 36 -10.03 3.72 6.99
C GLU A 36 -10.09 4.74 8.12
N MET A 37 -8.97 4.95 8.82
CA MET A 37 -8.86 5.96 9.87
C MET A 37 -9.08 7.37 9.34
N LEU A 38 -8.52 7.71 8.17
CA LEU A 38 -8.76 9.02 7.52
C LEU A 38 -10.24 9.19 7.16
N LEU A 39 -10.84 8.19 6.51
CA LEU A 39 -12.25 8.23 6.11
C LEU A 39 -13.20 8.33 7.30
N SER A 40 -12.99 7.51 8.34
CA SER A 40 -13.79 7.53 9.57
C SER A 40 -13.59 8.82 10.38
N GLY A 41 -12.40 9.43 10.30
CA GLY A 41 -12.12 10.78 10.82
C GLY A 41 -12.73 11.91 9.99
N GLY A 42 -13.45 11.60 8.91
CA GLY A 42 -14.12 12.58 8.05
C GLY A 42 -13.18 13.32 7.09
N VAL A 43 -11.96 12.83 6.90
CA VAL A 43 -11.01 13.33 5.89
C VAL A 43 -11.41 12.75 4.53
N LYS A 44 -11.52 13.61 3.52
CA LYS A 44 -11.81 13.19 2.13
C LYS A 44 -10.54 12.64 1.49
N LEU A 45 -10.66 11.62 0.64
CA LEU A 45 -9.54 11.12 -0.15
C LEU A 45 -9.70 11.56 -1.61
N ALA A 46 -8.61 12.02 -2.23
CA ALA A 46 -8.55 12.36 -3.64
C ALA A 46 -7.27 11.78 -4.27
N GLU A 47 -7.35 11.41 -5.55
CA GLU A 47 -6.24 10.76 -6.25
C GLU A 47 -5.19 11.75 -6.77
N LEU A 48 -5.62 12.86 -7.38
CA LEU A 48 -4.74 13.93 -7.85
C LEU A 48 -5.56 15.24 -7.86
N PRO A 49 -5.60 15.99 -6.75
CA PRO A 49 -6.39 17.21 -6.69
C PRO A 49 -5.82 18.27 -7.64
N ASP A 50 -6.70 19.08 -8.22
CA ASP A 50 -6.36 20.31 -8.92
C ASP A 50 -6.43 21.47 -7.90
N PRO A 51 -5.28 22.03 -7.46
CA PRO A 51 -5.24 23.11 -6.47
C PRO A 51 -6.12 24.30 -6.85
N GLY A 52 -6.23 24.62 -8.14
CA GLY A 52 -7.01 25.76 -8.62
C GLY A 52 -8.52 25.58 -8.50
N LYS A 53 -9.00 24.41 -8.08
CA LYS A 53 -10.43 24.06 -7.97
C LYS A 53 -10.88 23.86 -6.53
N GLY A 54 -10.71 24.88 -5.69
CA GLY A 54 -11.38 24.97 -4.39
C GLY A 54 -10.53 24.54 -3.19
N PHE A 55 -9.20 24.67 -3.27
CA PHE A 55 -8.32 24.51 -2.10
C PHE A 55 -7.69 25.86 -1.73
N ASP A 56 -7.74 26.19 -0.44
CA ASP A 56 -7.13 27.42 0.09
C ASP A 56 -5.63 27.25 0.37
N GLU A 57 -5.18 26.03 0.70
CA GLU A 57 -3.80 25.73 1.09
C GLU A 57 -3.39 24.31 0.68
N ILE A 58 -2.09 24.10 0.44
CA ILE A 58 -1.50 22.78 0.20
C ILE A 58 -0.47 22.47 1.28
N VAL A 59 -0.74 21.43 2.08
CA VAL A 59 0.24 20.83 3.01
C VAL A 59 0.86 19.58 2.37
N HIS A 60 2.18 19.43 2.41
CA HIS A 60 2.86 18.27 1.82
C HIS A 60 3.93 17.64 2.74
N SER A 61 4.18 16.35 2.53
CA SER A 61 5.29 15.62 3.16
C SER A 61 6.64 15.95 2.50
N SER A 62 7.74 15.60 3.17
CA SER A 62 9.10 15.72 2.64
C SER A 62 9.36 14.83 1.42
N ALA A 63 8.54 13.80 1.18
CA ALA A 63 8.64 12.92 0.02
C ALA A 63 8.12 13.57 -1.28
N ILE A 64 7.30 14.63 -1.18
CA ILE A 64 6.72 15.31 -2.35
C ILE A 64 7.74 16.27 -2.95
N LYS A 65 8.21 15.95 -4.17
CA LYS A 65 9.21 16.75 -4.90
C LYS A 65 8.61 18.08 -5.38
N SER A 66 9.46 19.11 -5.47
CA SER A 66 9.07 20.46 -5.89
C SER A 66 8.51 20.53 -7.31
N ASN A 67 8.89 19.58 -8.18
CA ASN A 67 8.44 19.46 -9.57
C ASN A 67 7.18 18.59 -9.75
N HIS A 68 6.55 18.12 -8.65
CA HIS A 68 5.31 17.35 -8.73
C HIS A 68 4.18 18.20 -9.38
N PRO A 69 3.33 17.62 -10.25
CA PRO A 69 2.31 18.40 -10.99
C PRO A 69 1.41 19.27 -10.11
N VAL A 70 0.94 18.73 -8.98
CA VAL A 70 0.13 19.49 -8.00
C VAL A 70 0.90 20.68 -7.43
N MET A 71 2.20 20.54 -7.19
CA MET A 71 3.03 21.63 -6.64
C MET A 71 3.27 22.72 -7.69
N ILE A 72 3.39 22.35 -8.96
CA ILE A 72 3.49 23.31 -10.07
C ILE A 72 2.17 24.07 -10.21
N SER A 73 1.05 23.36 -10.24
CA SER A 73 -0.28 23.96 -10.36
C SER A 73 -0.60 24.89 -9.19
N ALA A 74 -0.31 24.48 -7.95
CA ALA A 74 -0.51 25.32 -6.76
C ALA A 74 0.24 26.65 -6.87
N ARG A 75 1.49 26.64 -7.35
CA ARG A 75 2.27 27.89 -7.57
C ARG A 75 1.68 28.75 -8.69
N GLN A 76 1.21 28.13 -9.77
CA GLN A 76 0.56 28.86 -10.88
C GLN A 76 -0.76 29.51 -10.47
N SER A 77 -1.46 28.89 -9.53
CA SER A 77 -2.71 29.39 -8.95
C SER A 77 -2.51 30.22 -7.68
N GLU A 78 -1.25 30.56 -7.32
CA GLU A 78 -0.89 31.35 -6.13
C GLU A 78 -1.44 30.79 -4.79
N ILE A 79 -1.65 29.48 -4.72
CA ILE A 79 -2.09 28.80 -3.49
C ILE A 79 -0.90 28.63 -2.54
N PRO A 80 -1.02 29.05 -1.26
CA PRO A 80 0.01 28.82 -0.24
C PRO A 80 0.38 27.35 -0.08
N ILE A 81 1.69 27.09 0.04
CA ILE A 81 2.26 25.75 0.18
C ILE A 81 3.03 25.68 1.48
N PHE A 82 2.67 24.70 2.32
CA PHE A 82 3.29 24.46 3.62
C PHE A 82 3.88 23.04 3.67
N ARG A 83 5.05 22.92 4.32
CA ARG A 83 5.53 21.62 4.79
C ARG A 83 4.71 21.17 5.99
N ARG A 84 4.71 19.86 6.24
CA ARG A 84 4.05 19.22 7.40
C ARG A 84 4.26 19.99 8.71
N GLY A 85 5.52 20.22 9.11
CA GLY A 85 5.80 20.89 10.38
C GLY A 85 5.40 22.36 10.42
N GLN A 86 5.45 23.08 9.29
CA GLN A 86 4.95 24.46 9.20
C GLN A 86 3.44 24.52 9.43
N ALA A 87 2.68 23.62 8.80
CA ALA A 87 1.24 23.53 8.98
C ALA A 87 0.88 23.15 10.43
N LEU A 88 1.62 22.22 11.05
CA LEU A 88 1.44 21.89 12.46
C LEU A 88 1.72 23.12 13.34
N ALA A 89 2.86 23.79 13.16
CA ALA A 89 3.22 24.99 13.91
C ALA A 89 2.14 26.08 13.82
N GLN A 90 1.64 26.36 12.61
CA GLN A 90 0.55 27.31 12.40
C GLN A 90 -0.71 26.90 13.18
N SER A 91 -1.09 25.61 13.15
CA SER A 91 -2.28 25.09 13.81
C SER A 91 -2.23 25.08 15.35
N VAL A 92 -1.05 25.27 15.94
CA VAL A 92 -0.84 25.27 17.39
C VAL A 92 -0.34 26.60 17.94
N THR A 93 -0.34 27.66 17.13
CA THR A 93 0.20 28.99 17.51
C THR A 93 -0.47 29.58 18.75
N ASP A 94 -1.77 29.35 18.92
CA ASP A 94 -2.58 29.83 20.06
C ASP A 94 -2.67 28.81 21.20
N LYS A 95 -1.88 27.72 21.13
CA LYS A 95 -1.89 26.60 22.07
C LYS A 95 -0.63 26.59 22.93
N LYS A 96 -0.74 25.98 24.10
CA LYS A 96 0.38 25.54 24.94
C LYS A 96 0.94 24.25 24.37
N LEU A 97 1.89 24.39 23.45
CA LEU A 97 2.54 23.25 22.81
C LEU A 97 3.56 22.60 23.76
N VAL A 98 3.47 21.29 23.88
CA VAL A 98 4.54 20.42 24.38
C VAL A 98 5.25 19.83 23.18
N ALA A 99 6.51 20.25 22.97
CA ALA A 99 7.38 19.75 21.92
C ALA A 99 8.28 18.62 22.46
N VAL A 100 8.09 17.41 21.94
CA VAL A 100 9.01 16.28 22.19
C VAL A 100 10.03 16.23 21.06
N VAL A 101 11.31 16.41 21.38
CA VAL A 101 12.43 16.49 20.41
C VAL A 101 13.58 15.54 20.77
N GLY A 102 14.41 15.20 19.80
CA GLY A 102 15.59 14.35 19.95
C GLY A 102 15.76 13.38 18.78
N SER A 103 16.96 12.90 18.51
CA SER A 103 17.22 11.99 17.37
C SER A 103 16.39 10.70 17.45
N HIS A 104 16.22 10.14 18.66
CA HIS A 104 15.56 8.87 18.91
C HIS A 104 14.49 8.98 20.01
N GLY A 105 13.47 8.12 19.96
CA GLY A 105 12.48 7.98 21.05
C GLY A 105 11.33 8.99 21.06
N LYS A 106 11.29 9.96 20.13
CA LYS A 106 10.25 11.01 20.03
C LYS A 106 8.83 10.45 20.04
N THR A 107 8.54 9.55 19.11
CA THR A 107 7.20 8.98 18.92
C THR A 107 6.77 8.17 20.15
N THR A 108 7.66 7.34 20.70
CA THR A 108 7.35 6.51 21.88
C THR A 108 7.10 7.37 23.11
N THR A 109 7.95 8.37 23.38
CA THR A 109 7.77 9.30 24.50
C THR A 109 6.46 10.09 24.36
N THR A 110 6.17 10.59 23.15
CA THR A 110 4.94 11.31 22.85
C THR A 110 3.71 10.45 23.11
N ALA A 111 3.73 9.19 22.66
CA ALA A 111 2.65 8.24 22.88
C ALA A 111 2.47 7.85 24.35
N MET A 112 3.56 7.64 25.10
CA MET A 112 3.52 7.39 26.55
C MET A 112 2.95 8.59 27.30
N LEU A 113 3.35 9.82 26.95
CA LEU A 113 2.82 11.04 27.54
C LEU A 113 1.31 11.20 27.27
N VAL A 114 0.87 10.97 26.03
CA VAL A 114 -0.55 10.98 25.66
C VAL A 114 -1.34 9.93 26.45
N HIS A 115 -0.78 8.72 26.60
CA HIS A 115 -1.39 7.65 27.39
C HIS A 115 -1.54 8.04 28.86
N LEU A 116 -0.48 8.58 29.48
CA LEU A 116 -0.50 9.05 30.87
C LEU A 116 -1.53 10.16 31.07
N LEU A 117 -1.52 11.19 30.23
CA LEU A 117 -2.46 12.31 30.32
C LEU A 117 -3.92 11.86 30.12
N GLY A 118 -4.16 10.76 29.40
CA GLY A 118 -5.49 10.15 29.27
C GLY A 118 -6.10 9.68 30.60
N TYR A 119 -5.28 9.51 31.65
CA TYR A 119 -5.71 9.20 33.01
C TYR A 119 -5.62 10.39 33.97
N ALA A 120 -5.20 11.56 33.48
CA ALA A 120 -5.18 12.80 34.25
C ALA A 120 -6.45 13.62 33.96
N ASP A 121 -6.88 14.45 34.92
CA ASP A 121 -8.01 15.37 34.75
C ASP A 121 -7.55 16.66 34.02
N VAL A 122 -6.94 16.49 32.84
CA VAL A 122 -6.45 17.57 32.00
C VAL A 122 -6.97 17.37 30.58
N ALA A 123 -7.50 18.42 29.99
CA ALA A 123 -7.90 18.40 28.58
C ALA A 123 -6.72 18.77 27.67
N PHE A 124 -6.50 17.97 26.63
CA PHE A 124 -5.39 18.11 25.70
C PHE A 124 -5.70 17.55 24.31
N GLY A 125 -5.12 18.19 23.30
CA GLY A 125 -4.98 17.66 21.95
C GLY A 125 -3.61 17.02 21.76
N TYR A 126 -3.42 16.24 20.71
CA TYR A 126 -2.13 15.65 20.39
C TYR A 126 -1.99 15.27 18.92
N VAL A 127 -0.74 15.16 18.47
CA VAL A 127 -0.33 14.65 17.15
C VAL A 127 0.87 13.73 17.35
N VAL A 128 0.67 12.42 17.25
CA VAL A 128 1.73 11.39 17.38
C VAL A 128 2.15 10.93 15.98
N GLY A 129 3.45 10.90 15.67
CA GLY A 129 3.97 10.45 14.36
C GLY A 129 4.03 8.94 14.17
N GLY A 130 3.14 8.21 14.85
CA GLY A 130 3.01 6.77 14.82
C GLY A 130 1.59 6.35 15.21
N PHE A 131 1.25 5.09 14.95
CA PHE A 131 -0.07 4.54 15.26
C PHE A 131 0.01 3.67 16.50
N PHE A 132 -0.94 3.82 17.41
CA PHE A 132 -1.09 2.91 18.54
C PHE A 132 -1.36 1.48 18.05
N ASP A 133 -0.84 0.50 18.77
CA ASP A 133 -1.05 -0.91 18.43
C ASP A 133 -2.47 -1.39 18.80
N GLU A 134 -3.17 -0.62 19.64
CA GLU A 134 -4.57 -0.84 19.94
C GLU A 134 -5.50 -0.28 18.86
N ALA A 135 -6.41 -1.13 18.37
CA ALA A 135 -7.38 -0.74 17.36
C ALA A 135 -8.35 0.35 17.89
N GLY A 136 -8.52 1.42 17.11
CA GLY A 136 -9.49 2.48 17.40
C GLY A 136 -8.94 3.66 18.23
N VAL A 137 -7.71 3.59 18.72
CA VAL A 137 -7.05 4.75 19.35
C VAL A 137 -6.45 5.64 18.24
N PRO A 138 -6.92 6.88 18.06
CA PRO A 138 -6.44 7.73 16.99
C PRO A 138 -5.04 8.27 17.30
N SER A 139 -4.19 8.37 16.30
CA SER A 139 -2.84 8.95 16.41
C SER A 139 -2.84 10.47 16.54
N ALA A 140 -3.99 11.12 16.36
CA ALA A 140 -4.17 12.53 16.67
C ALA A 140 -5.56 12.82 17.19
N ARG A 141 -5.65 13.83 18.05
CA ARG A 141 -6.92 14.37 18.55
C ARG A 141 -6.81 15.87 18.68
N TRP A 142 -7.77 16.58 18.11
CA TRP A 142 -7.92 18.00 18.40
C TRP A 142 -8.68 18.20 19.72
N ALA A 143 -8.28 19.19 20.51
CA ALA A 143 -9.02 19.67 21.66
C ALA A 143 -9.07 21.20 21.63
N ALA A 144 -10.20 21.77 22.06
CA ALA A 144 -10.38 23.21 22.11
C ALA A 144 -9.47 23.89 23.15
N ASP A 145 -9.13 23.16 24.22
CA ASP A 145 -8.31 23.61 25.33
C ASP A 145 -6.87 23.98 24.94
N GLN A 146 -6.10 24.48 25.91
CA GLN A 146 -4.78 25.06 25.63
C GLN A 146 -3.72 24.03 25.27
N TRP A 147 -3.69 22.84 25.86
CA TRP A 147 -2.55 21.93 25.69
C TRP A 147 -2.59 21.14 24.38
N VAL A 148 -1.48 21.12 23.66
CA VAL A 148 -1.25 20.23 22.52
C VAL A 148 0.09 19.53 22.68
N ILE A 149 0.11 18.21 22.55
CA ILE A 149 1.33 17.40 22.62
C ILE A 149 1.71 16.96 21.21
N ALA A 150 2.93 17.26 20.77
CA ALA A 150 3.41 16.79 19.48
C ALA A 150 4.90 16.45 19.52
N GLU A 151 5.29 15.47 18.70
CA GLU A 151 6.68 15.33 18.32
C GLU A 151 7.05 16.43 17.31
N VAL A 152 8.20 17.06 17.53
CA VAL A 152 8.75 18.05 16.61
C VAL A 152 9.98 17.45 15.96
N ASP A 153 9.95 17.42 14.63
CA ASP A 153 10.94 16.74 13.79
C ASP A 153 12.02 17.73 13.35
N GLU A 154 13.27 17.39 13.64
CA GLU A 154 14.44 18.15 13.23
C GLU A 154 14.75 17.99 11.73
N SER A 155 14.38 16.85 11.13
CA SER A 155 14.90 16.41 9.84
C SER A 155 14.52 17.30 8.65
N ASP A 156 13.35 17.94 8.71
CA ASP A 156 12.82 18.75 7.61
C ASP A 156 13.05 20.27 7.80
N GLY A 157 13.78 20.64 8.86
CA GLY A 157 14.13 22.02 9.21
C GLY A 157 12.97 22.88 9.72
N THR A 158 11.80 22.28 9.96
CA THR A 158 10.62 23.04 10.43
C THR A 158 10.61 23.31 11.93
N ILE A 159 11.57 22.75 12.67
CA ILE A 159 11.80 23.03 14.10
C ILE A 159 11.89 24.54 14.41
N GLU A 160 12.33 25.34 13.44
CA GLU A 160 12.42 26.81 13.56
C GLU A 160 11.07 27.52 13.62
N CYS A 161 9.98 26.85 13.24
CA CYS A 161 8.64 27.43 13.22
C CYS A 161 7.90 27.31 14.56
N PHE A 162 8.46 26.61 15.55
CA PHE A 162 7.78 26.32 16.81
C PHE A 162 8.22 27.25 17.94
N GLU A 163 7.23 27.64 18.76
CA GLU A 163 7.38 28.40 20.01
C GLU A 163 6.68 27.67 21.16
N PRO A 164 7.25 26.56 21.65
CA PRO A 164 6.59 25.70 22.62
C PRO A 164 6.45 26.31 24.02
N GLU A 165 5.45 25.87 24.75
CA GLU A 165 5.33 26.11 26.20
C GLU A 165 6.31 25.22 26.96
N ILE A 166 6.38 23.94 26.59
CA ILE A 166 7.32 22.96 27.16
C ILE A 166 8.11 22.31 26.04
N THR A 167 9.43 22.27 26.18
CA THR A 167 10.30 21.45 25.33
C THR A 167 10.89 20.32 26.16
N VAL A 168 10.70 19.07 25.74
CA VAL A 168 11.43 17.92 26.30
C VAL A 168 12.35 17.36 25.24
N VAL A 169 13.66 17.38 25.52
CA VAL A 169 14.67 16.82 24.64
C VAL A 169 15.17 15.49 25.18
N LEU A 170 15.27 14.49 24.31
CA LEU A 170 15.59 13.11 24.71
C LEU A 170 17.08 12.77 24.54
N ASN A 171 17.68 13.17 23.42
CA ASN A 171 19.05 12.86 23.02
C ASN A 171 19.42 13.72 21.79
N CYS A 172 20.70 13.72 21.40
CA CYS A 172 21.19 14.36 20.19
C CYS A 172 22.32 13.53 19.58
N ASP A 173 21.97 12.72 18.60
CA ASP A 173 22.88 11.94 17.75
C ASP A 173 22.81 12.46 16.31
N LEU A 174 23.94 12.46 15.60
CA LEU A 174 24.00 12.91 14.20
C LEU A 174 23.15 11.97 13.32
N ASP A 175 22.01 12.47 12.84
CA ASP A 175 21.19 11.90 11.78
C ASP A 175 20.90 13.01 10.75
N HIS A 176 20.29 12.66 9.62
CA HIS A 176 19.89 13.62 8.60
C HIS A 176 21.06 14.47 8.07
N VAL A 177 22.15 13.81 7.68
CA VAL A 177 23.36 14.42 7.08
C VAL A 177 23.09 15.19 5.77
N ASP A 178 21.89 15.05 5.21
CA ASP A 178 21.39 15.87 4.10
C ASP A 178 20.95 17.28 4.55
N ARG A 179 20.72 17.47 5.86
CA ARG A 179 20.27 18.72 6.46
C ARG A 179 21.31 19.35 7.39
N TYR A 180 21.94 18.56 8.25
CA TYR A 180 22.91 19.02 9.24
C TYR A 180 24.31 18.59 8.82
N GLU A 181 25.25 19.53 8.81
CA GLU A 181 26.64 19.25 8.40
C GLU A 181 27.36 18.38 9.44
N ASP A 182 27.12 18.67 10.71
CA ASP A 182 27.68 17.97 11.86
C ASP A 182 26.77 18.06 13.09
N LEU A 183 27.22 17.46 14.20
CA LEU A 183 26.48 17.44 15.46
C LEU A 183 26.29 18.84 16.06
N GLU A 184 27.21 19.77 15.81
CA GLU A 184 27.15 21.12 16.37
C GLU A 184 26.08 21.98 15.65
N ASP A 185 25.90 21.81 14.35
CA ASP A 185 24.80 22.45 13.61
C ASP A 185 23.43 21.94 14.10
N MET A 186 23.32 20.64 14.38
CA MET A 186 22.10 20.06 14.97
C MET A 186 21.83 20.59 16.39
N LYS A 187 22.86 20.64 17.25
CA LYS A 187 22.77 21.26 18.58
C LYS A 187 22.35 22.72 18.50
N ALA A 188 22.90 23.49 17.56
CA ALA A 188 22.52 24.90 17.37
C ALA A 188 21.02 25.06 17.03
N ALA A 189 20.43 24.12 16.28
CA ALA A 189 18.98 24.11 16.04
C ALA A 189 18.16 23.86 17.32
N TYR A 190 18.60 22.96 18.19
CA TYR A 190 17.99 22.77 19.51
C TYR A 190 18.17 23.98 20.42
N GLY A 191 19.35 24.61 20.45
CA GLY A 191 19.59 25.85 21.20
C GLY A 191 18.60 26.95 20.80
N ARG A 192 18.39 27.16 19.50
CA ARG A 192 17.40 28.13 19.00
C ARG A 192 15.95 27.79 19.40
N LEU A 193 15.59 26.50 19.49
CA LEU A 193 14.29 26.08 20.01
C LEU A 193 14.17 26.35 21.53
N PHE A 194 15.23 26.08 22.30
CA PHE A 194 15.27 26.36 23.73
C PHE A 194 15.07 27.85 24.01
N ALA A 195 15.74 28.72 23.24
CA ALA A 195 15.59 30.16 23.34
C ALA A 195 14.14 30.64 23.11
N ARG A 196 13.39 29.96 22.23
CA ARG A 196 11.96 30.24 21.94
C ARG A 196 10.98 29.52 22.85
N THR A 197 11.44 28.64 23.75
CA THR A 197 10.58 27.92 24.68
C THR A 197 10.12 28.88 25.78
N LYS A 198 8.79 29.01 25.96
CA LYS A 198 8.18 30.03 26.82
C LYS A 198 8.12 29.63 28.30
N GLY A 199 7.85 28.37 28.59
CA GLY A 199 7.58 27.88 29.94
C GLY A 199 8.75 27.15 30.57
N GLN A 200 9.12 25.97 30.02
CA GLN A 200 10.17 25.13 30.62
C GLN A 200 10.85 24.21 29.61
N VAL A 201 12.15 23.98 29.80
CA VAL A 201 12.93 22.97 29.07
C VAL A 201 13.29 21.81 30.00
N PHE A 202 12.96 20.59 29.58
CA PHE A 202 13.37 19.34 30.23
C PHE A 202 14.49 18.65 29.45
N VAL A 203 15.59 18.37 30.14
CA VAL A 203 16.82 17.74 29.59
C VAL A 203 17.24 16.54 30.44
N PRO A 204 17.85 15.48 29.89
CA PRO A 204 18.35 14.40 30.71
C PRO A 204 19.51 14.90 31.59
N TYR A 205 19.52 14.49 32.86
CA TYR A 205 20.55 14.89 33.82
C TYR A 205 21.94 14.42 33.38
N GLY A 206 22.91 15.33 33.35
CA GLY A 206 24.29 15.03 32.96
C GLY A 206 24.52 14.89 31.45
N HIS A 207 23.49 15.10 30.62
CA HIS A 207 23.63 15.08 29.16
C HIS A 207 24.30 16.37 28.65
N GLU A 208 25.02 16.30 27.54
CA GLU A 208 25.72 17.47 26.95
C GLU A 208 24.79 18.64 26.62
N LEU A 209 23.53 18.33 26.28
CA LEU A 209 22.48 19.32 26.01
C LEU A 209 22.07 20.12 27.25
N GLN A 210 22.40 19.67 28.46
CA GLN A 210 22.07 20.41 29.68
C GLN A 210 22.79 21.77 29.71
N ASN A 211 24.06 21.82 29.33
CA ASN A 211 24.81 23.08 29.28
C ASN A 211 24.22 24.01 28.21
N LEU A 212 23.96 23.48 27.02
CA LEU A 212 23.33 24.22 25.93
C LEU A 212 21.96 24.78 26.33
N ALA A 213 21.11 23.99 27.01
CA ALA A 213 19.81 24.45 27.49
C ALA A 213 19.96 25.56 28.53
N ASN A 214 20.90 25.44 29.47
CA ASN A 214 21.16 26.48 30.48
C ASN A 214 21.68 27.79 29.86
N GLU A 215 22.42 27.71 28.75
CA GLU A 215 22.99 28.88 28.06
C GLU A 215 21.96 29.57 27.17
N GLU A 216 21.16 28.81 26.43
CA GLU A 216 20.27 29.34 25.38
C GLU A 216 18.83 29.58 25.84
N ALA A 217 18.32 28.81 26.80
CA ALA A 217 16.93 28.94 27.24
C ALA A 217 16.70 30.25 28.00
N SER A 218 15.61 30.94 27.66
CA SER A 218 15.15 32.12 28.40
C SER A 218 14.21 31.77 29.57
N CYS A 219 13.83 30.50 29.70
CA CYS A 219 12.91 29.97 30.70
C CYS A 219 13.59 28.99 31.67
N GLU A 220 12.82 28.37 32.56
CA GLU A 220 13.35 27.40 33.53
C GLU A 220 13.88 26.15 32.81
N VAL A 221 15.07 25.68 33.20
CA VAL A 221 15.65 24.42 32.75
C VAL A 221 15.64 23.44 33.90
N SER A 222 15.05 22.26 33.68
CA SER A 222 14.97 21.19 34.67
C SER A 222 15.47 19.88 34.09
N THR A 223 16.02 19.04 34.96
CA THR A 223 16.62 17.78 34.55
C THR A 223 15.80 16.58 34.99
N PHE A 224 15.84 15.49 34.24
CA PHE A 224 15.24 14.22 34.61
C PHE A 224 16.27 13.08 34.54
N GLY A 225 16.10 12.08 35.40
CA GLY A 225 17.02 10.94 35.54
C GLY A 225 17.73 10.92 36.89
N PRO A 226 18.72 10.04 37.09
CA PRO A 226 19.31 9.78 38.40
C PRO A 226 20.03 11.03 38.93
N GLY A 227 19.52 11.61 40.03
CA GLY A 227 20.04 12.86 40.60
C GLY A 227 19.59 14.15 39.90
N GLY A 228 18.67 14.07 38.93
CA GLY A 228 18.03 15.23 38.32
C GLY A 228 16.95 15.87 39.19
N CYS A 229 16.35 16.97 38.71
CA CYS A 229 15.20 17.61 39.36
C CYS A 229 14.02 16.62 39.50
N PHE A 230 13.80 15.81 38.47
CA PHE A 230 12.93 14.64 38.51
C PHE A 230 13.80 13.38 38.67
N ASP A 231 14.02 12.99 39.93
CA ASP A 231 14.88 11.86 40.28
C ASP A 231 14.18 10.53 39.99
N ALA A 232 14.70 9.81 39.00
CA ALA A 232 14.18 8.53 38.57
C ALA A 232 15.30 7.59 38.09
N GLU A 233 15.12 6.31 38.36
CA GLU A 233 15.99 5.21 37.96
C GLU A 233 15.22 4.27 37.02
N VAL A 234 15.90 3.76 35.99
CA VAL A 234 15.36 2.71 35.11
C VAL A 234 16.00 1.38 35.49
N LYS A 235 15.16 0.34 35.61
CA LYS A 235 15.61 -1.01 35.94
C LYS A 235 15.00 -2.02 34.98
N GLU A 236 15.85 -2.71 34.24
CA GLU A 236 15.45 -3.82 33.38
C GLU A 236 15.78 -5.15 34.08
N THR A 237 14.80 -6.04 34.16
CA THR A 237 14.92 -7.36 34.81
C THR A 237 14.28 -8.46 33.97
N ASP A 238 14.42 -9.71 34.40
CA ASP A 238 13.68 -10.85 33.85
C ASP A 238 12.14 -10.69 33.97
N ARG A 239 11.67 -9.83 34.88
CA ARG A 239 10.25 -9.51 35.08
C ARG A 239 9.76 -8.34 34.22
N GLY A 240 10.64 -7.78 33.39
CA GLY A 240 10.34 -6.66 32.51
C GLY A 240 11.03 -5.37 32.94
N LEU A 241 10.61 -4.29 32.30
CA LEU A 241 11.14 -2.95 32.44
C LEU A 241 10.37 -2.17 33.52
N HIS A 242 11.08 -1.51 34.42
CA HIS A 242 10.52 -0.73 35.52
C HIS A 242 11.15 0.66 35.59
N VAL A 243 10.31 1.65 35.95
CA VAL A 243 10.76 3.00 36.33
C VAL A 243 10.52 3.17 37.81
N ILE A 244 11.54 3.65 38.50
CA ILE A 244 11.53 3.89 39.93
C ILE A 244 11.72 5.39 40.15
N ARG A 245 10.75 6.08 40.77
CA ARG A 245 10.78 7.53 40.96
C ARG A 245 10.35 7.96 42.36
N ASN A 246 10.79 9.13 42.78
CA ASN A 246 10.30 9.76 44.01
C ASN A 246 9.02 10.56 43.72
N THR A 247 8.01 10.42 44.59
CA THR A 247 6.78 11.19 44.57
C THR A 247 6.57 11.89 45.92
N GLU A 248 5.61 12.80 46.02
CA GLU A 248 5.21 13.42 47.30
C GLU A 248 4.86 12.39 48.38
N ASN A 249 4.37 11.21 47.98
CA ASN A 249 3.95 10.12 48.87
C ASN A 249 5.02 9.03 49.07
N GLY A 250 6.25 9.26 48.59
CA GLY A 250 7.38 8.33 48.69
C GLY A 250 7.81 7.75 47.34
N LYS A 251 8.69 6.74 47.41
CA LYS A 251 9.27 6.07 46.24
C LYS A 251 8.27 5.09 45.62
N VAL A 252 8.05 5.21 44.31
CA VAL A 252 7.14 4.36 43.52
C VAL A 252 7.96 3.59 42.48
N GLU A 253 7.65 2.31 42.30
CA GLU A 253 8.19 1.46 41.24
C GLU A 253 7.04 1.02 40.33
N GLU A 254 7.08 1.44 39.07
CA GLU A 254 6.02 1.22 38.08
C GLU A 254 6.56 0.37 36.93
N SER A 255 5.79 -0.63 36.49
CA SER A 255 6.12 -1.41 35.29
C SER A 255 5.89 -0.60 34.02
N VAL A 256 6.74 -0.79 33.01
CA VAL A 256 6.61 -0.19 31.67
C VAL A 256 6.40 -1.31 30.65
N ARG A 257 5.31 -1.24 29.87
CA ARG A 257 5.06 -2.20 28.78
C ARG A 257 5.86 -1.81 27.53
N ALA A 258 7.18 -2.01 27.59
CA ALA A 258 8.14 -1.84 26.50
C ALA A 258 9.43 -2.63 26.80
N LEU A 259 10.28 -2.82 25.80
CA LEU A 259 11.57 -3.51 25.94
C LEU A 259 12.74 -2.52 25.91
N GLY A 260 13.81 -2.81 26.64
CA GLY A 260 15.03 -2.01 26.67
C GLY A 260 14.96 -0.80 27.59
N ASP A 261 16.06 -0.55 28.31
CA ASP A 261 16.24 0.59 29.21
C ASP A 261 15.96 1.96 28.55
N PHE A 262 16.28 2.13 27.27
CA PHE A 262 15.96 3.33 26.50
C PHE A 262 14.47 3.69 26.50
N ASN A 263 13.57 2.70 26.51
CA ASN A 263 12.13 2.96 26.67
C ASN A 263 11.75 3.32 28.10
N GLY A 264 12.55 2.90 29.09
CA GLY A 264 12.41 3.37 30.46
C GLY A 264 12.74 4.85 30.55
N TRP A 265 13.78 5.30 29.84
CA TRP A 265 14.11 6.73 29.76
C TRP A 265 13.07 7.55 29.00
N ASN A 266 12.51 7.01 27.91
CA ASN A 266 11.34 7.59 27.25
C ASN A 266 10.15 7.73 28.22
N ALA A 267 9.92 6.72 29.06
CA ALA A 267 8.86 6.75 30.07
C ALA A 267 9.13 7.80 31.17
N VAL A 268 10.37 7.94 31.64
CA VAL A 268 10.78 9.01 32.58
C VAL A 268 10.52 10.39 31.97
N ALA A 269 10.90 10.61 30.71
CA ALA A 269 10.65 11.86 30.00
C ALA A 269 9.14 12.15 29.85
N ALA A 270 8.31 11.13 29.61
CA ALA A 270 6.86 11.28 29.59
C ALA A 270 6.28 11.60 30.98
N LEU A 271 6.79 10.95 32.03
CA LEU A 271 6.33 11.15 33.41
C LEU A 271 6.60 12.58 33.90
N VAL A 272 7.81 13.12 33.67
CA VAL A 272 8.15 14.47 34.14
C VAL A 272 7.28 15.54 33.49
N VAL A 273 6.97 15.39 32.19
CA VAL A 273 6.09 16.32 31.48
C VAL A 273 4.63 16.14 31.92
N CYS A 274 4.17 14.90 32.13
CA CYS A 274 2.84 14.62 32.65
C CYS A 274 2.64 15.27 34.03
N GLU A 275 3.61 15.13 34.93
CA GLU A 275 3.59 15.75 36.26
C GLU A 275 3.56 17.28 36.18
N LYS A 276 4.34 17.88 35.27
CA LYS A 276 4.32 19.34 35.05
C LYS A 276 2.94 19.85 34.60
N ILE A 277 2.24 19.10 33.77
CA ILE A 277 0.95 19.51 33.19
C ILE A 277 -0.22 19.20 34.13
N ALA A 278 -0.22 18.01 34.74
CA ALA A 278 -1.33 17.52 35.56
C ALA A 278 -1.15 17.76 37.07
N GLY A 279 0.00 18.27 37.49
CA GLY A 279 0.39 18.44 38.90
C GLY A 279 0.90 17.13 39.54
N GLN A 280 0.33 15.99 39.18
CA GLN A 280 0.82 14.66 39.57
C GLN A 280 0.67 13.67 38.41
N ALA A 281 1.69 12.86 38.17
CA ALA A 281 1.61 11.78 37.17
C ALA A 281 0.78 10.59 37.71
N PRO A 282 -0.21 10.09 36.96
CA PRO A 282 -1.01 8.92 37.35
C PRO A 282 -0.15 7.69 37.64
N LEU A 283 -0.46 6.97 38.73
CA LEU A 283 0.25 5.76 39.14
C LEU A 283 -0.15 4.52 38.33
N ASP A 284 0.82 3.65 38.10
CA ASP A 284 0.76 2.33 37.47
C ASP A 284 0.14 2.31 36.07
N ARG A 285 0.30 3.41 35.30
CA ARG A 285 -0.31 3.53 33.96
C ARG A 285 0.58 3.07 32.83
N LEU A 286 1.90 3.14 32.97
CA LEU A 286 2.85 2.72 31.92
C LEU A 286 2.79 1.21 31.61
N GLY A 287 2.35 0.38 32.57
CA GLY A 287 2.13 -1.06 32.35
C GLY A 287 0.93 -1.38 31.45
N SER A 288 0.03 -0.40 31.29
CA SER A 288 -1.14 -0.49 30.40
C SER A 288 -0.94 0.21 29.06
N PHE A 289 0.25 0.76 28.80
CA PHE A 289 0.56 1.40 27.52
C PHE A 289 0.32 0.41 26.38
N PRO A 290 -0.50 0.74 25.36
CA PRO A 290 -0.86 -0.21 24.32
C PRO A 290 0.30 -0.55 23.38
N GLY A 291 1.36 0.26 23.36
CA GLY A 291 2.44 0.15 22.37
C GLY A 291 2.14 0.91 21.08
N LEU A 292 3.11 0.91 20.18
CA LEU A 292 3.01 1.53 18.86
C LEU A 292 3.27 0.48 17.78
N LYS A 293 2.54 0.57 16.67
CA LYS A 293 2.82 -0.22 15.48
C LYS A 293 4.25 0.02 15.02
N ARG A 294 4.90 -1.05 14.58
CA ARG A 294 6.31 -1.09 14.16
C ARG A 294 7.32 -0.74 15.26
N ARG A 295 6.94 -0.63 16.53
CA ARG A 295 7.89 -0.44 17.65
C ARG A 295 7.77 -1.63 18.60
N GLN A 296 8.72 -2.56 18.50
CA GLN A 296 8.79 -3.79 19.30
C GLN A 296 7.53 -4.65 19.19
N VAL A 297 6.97 -4.75 17.98
CA VAL A 297 5.75 -5.51 17.75
C VAL A 297 6.08 -6.99 17.70
N VAL A 298 5.65 -7.71 18.73
CA VAL A 298 5.80 -9.17 18.79
C VAL A 298 4.70 -9.82 17.92
N LEU A 299 5.13 -10.38 16.79
CA LEU A 299 4.24 -11.02 15.82
C LEU A 299 3.97 -12.50 16.13
N CYS A 300 4.92 -13.14 16.83
CA CYS A 300 4.81 -14.50 17.33
C CYS A 300 5.60 -14.61 18.63
N ASP A 301 4.99 -15.18 19.66
CA ASP A 301 5.68 -15.51 20.92
C ASP A 301 5.32 -16.93 21.35
N SER A 302 6.32 -17.80 21.32
CA SER A 302 6.19 -19.19 21.73
C SER A 302 7.40 -19.60 22.56
N ALA A 303 7.31 -20.74 23.24
CA ALA A 303 8.44 -21.29 24.00
C ALA A 303 9.69 -21.53 23.14
N GLU A 304 9.47 -21.80 21.86
CA GLU A 304 10.49 -22.24 20.90
C GLU A 304 11.02 -21.15 19.97
N ARG A 305 10.22 -20.10 19.73
CA ARG A 305 10.53 -19.05 18.76
C ARG A 305 9.77 -17.77 19.10
N MET A 306 10.49 -16.65 19.08
CA MET A 306 9.91 -15.30 19.05
C MET A 306 10.15 -14.68 17.68
N ILE A 307 9.15 -13.99 17.14
CA ILE A 307 9.28 -13.16 15.93
C ILE A 307 8.83 -11.75 16.28
N MET A 308 9.68 -10.76 16.04
CA MET A 308 9.41 -9.36 16.34
C MET A 308 9.75 -8.46 15.14
N GLU A 309 8.99 -7.38 14.99
CA GLU A 309 9.27 -6.29 14.06
C GLU A 309 9.58 -4.99 14.82
N ASP A 310 10.59 -4.25 14.35
CA ASP A 310 10.91 -2.90 14.83
C ASP A 310 11.33 -1.94 13.71
N TYR A 311 10.95 -0.68 13.87
CA TYR A 311 11.28 0.45 12.99
C TYR A 311 12.73 0.92 13.09
N ALA A 312 13.51 0.37 14.03
CA ALA A 312 14.92 0.68 14.24
C ALA A 312 15.70 0.66 12.92
N HIS A 313 16.26 1.80 12.55
CA HIS A 313 16.93 1.99 11.27
C HIS A 313 18.17 2.88 11.38
N HIS A 314 18.46 3.41 12.56
CA HIS A 314 19.72 4.06 12.90
C HIS A 314 20.62 3.11 13.72
N PRO A 315 21.96 3.14 13.59
CA PRO A 315 22.86 2.27 14.35
C PRO A 315 22.66 2.31 15.87
N VAL A 316 22.33 3.47 16.43
CA VAL A 316 22.05 3.64 17.87
C VAL A 316 20.80 2.83 18.28
N GLU A 317 19.72 2.92 17.50
CA GLU A 317 18.48 2.17 17.74
C GLU A 317 18.70 0.66 17.60
N LEU A 318 19.43 0.23 16.56
CA LEU A 318 19.79 -1.17 16.34
C LEU A 318 20.63 -1.72 17.48
N THR A 319 21.62 -0.96 17.94
CA THR A 319 22.48 -1.35 19.06
C THR A 319 21.66 -1.54 20.33
N ALA A 320 20.75 -0.59 20.63
CA ALA A 320 19.91 -0.65 21.82
C ALA A 320 19.02 -1.90 21.83
N ILE A 321 18.33 -2.19 20.72
CA ILE A 321 17.41 -3.32 20.64
C ILE A 321 18.15 -4.68 20.62
N LEU A 322 19.28 -4.77 19.92
CA LEU A 322 20.05 -6.02 19.84
C LEU A 322 20.72 -6.36 21.18
N ARG A 323 21.24 -5.36 21.89
CA ARG A 323 21.80 -5.55 23.23
C ARG A 323 20.75 -6.00 24.24
N HIS A 324 19.53 -5.47 24.16
CA HIS A 324 18.41 -5.94 24.98
C HIS A 324 18.22 -7.46 24.84
N PHE A 325 18.12 -7.97 23.61
CA PHE A 325 17.94 -9.40 23.37
C PHE A 325 19.12 -10.25 23.85
N ARG A 326 20.35 -9.75 23.73
CA ARG A 326 21.52 -10.44 24.29
C ARG A 326 21.54 -10.48 25.80
N ASN A 327 21.06 -9.45 26.46
CA ASN A 327 21.04 -9.39 27.93
C ASN A 327 19.92 -10.24 28.53
N VAL A 328 18.72 -10.18 27.94
CA VAL A 328 17.51 -10.81 28.51
C VAL A 328 17.32 -12.25 28.03
N SER A 329 17.81 -12.60 26.84
CA SER A 329 17.67 -13.95 26.26
C SER A 329 18.98 -14.45 25.63
N PRO A 330 20.11 -14.51 26.37
CA PRO A 330 21.40 -14.92 25.83
C PRO A 330 21.44 -16.35 25.29
N GLN A 331 20.49 -17.19 25.71
CA GLN A 331 20.38 -18.59 25.30
C GLN A 331 19.66 -18.76 23.96
N ARG A 332 18.91 -17.74 23.51
CA ARG A 332 18.17 -17.79 22.24
C ARG A 332 19.09 -17.37 21.10
N HIS A 333 19.06 -18.14 20.02
CA HIS A 333 19.77 -17.83 18.78
C HIS A 333 19.13 -16.60 18.10
N LEU A 334 19.89 -15.52 17.95
CA LEU A 334 19.42 -14.23 17.48
C LEU A 334 19.62 -14.09 15.96
N ARG A 335 18.52 -14.26 15.23
CA ARG A 335 18.45 -14.11 13.77
C ARG A 335 17.94 -12.72 13.43
N VAL A 336 18.72 -11.93 12.71
CA VAL A 336 18.38 -10.54 12.38
C VAL A 336 18.16 -10.40 10.89
N VAL A 337 16.95 -9.99 10.49
CA VAL A 337 16.63 -9.53 9.14
C VAL A 337 16.70 -8.01 9.16
N PHE A 338 17.62 -7.43 8.39
CA PHE A 338 17.82 -5.99 8.34
C PHE A 338 17.58 -5.45 6.93
N GLN A 339 16.77 -4.38 6.84
CA GLN A 339 16.58 -3.61 5.62
C GLN A 339 17.13 -2.19 5.82
N PRO A 340 18.28 -1.84 5.19
CA PRO A 340 18.77 -0.47 5.20
C PRO A 340 17.74 0.49 4.60
N HIS A 341 17.61 1.68 5.18
CA HIS A 341 16.67 2.72 4.73
C HIS A 341 17.45 3.96 4.27
N ARG A 342 17.21 4.35 3.01
CA ARG A 342 17.94 5.36 2.21
C ARG A 342 19.37 4.96 1.83
N PHE A 343 19.74 5.23 0.59
CA PHE A 343 21.08 4.98 0.06
C PHE A 343 22.12 5.95 0.67
N SER A 344 21.70 7.20 0.92
CA SER A 344 22.52 8.25 1.55
C SER A 344 22.97 7.87 2.97
N ARG A 345 22.03 7.44 3.81
CA ARG A 345 22.29 6.99 5.19
C ARG A 345 23.18 5.75 5.22
N GLN A 346 22.86 4.77 4.38
CA GLN A 346 23.68 3.55 4.26
C GLN A 346 25.12 3.89 3.88
N THR A 347 25.34 4.81 2.93
CA THR A 347 26.69 5.24 2.55
C THR A 347 27.44 5.88 3.71
N SER A 348 26.76 6.73 4.49
CA SER A 348 27.38 7.54 5.55
C SER A 348 27.66 6.76 6.83
N LEU A 349 26.81 5.78 7.17
CA LEU A 349 26.83 5.08 8.47
C LEU A 349 27.15 3.59 8.36
N ARG A 350 27.62 3.09 7.21
CA ARG A 350 27.87 1.65 6.96
C ARG A 350 28.72 0.96 8.03
N GLU A 351 29.74 1.65 8.55
CA GLU A 351 30.65 1.08 9.57
C GLU A 351 29.94 0.92 10.90
N SER A 352 29.19 1.94 11.34
CA SER A 352 28.35 1.87 12.53
C SER A 352 27.22 0.86 12.41
N PHE A 353 26.64 0.68 11.21
CA PHE A 353 25.68 -0.40 10.95
C PHE A 353 26.32 -1.78 11.12
N ALA A 354 27.50 -2.00 10.54
CA ALA A 354 28.21 -3.27 10.67
C ALA A 354 28.53 -3.58 12.14
N GLU A 355 28.99 -2.59 12.90
CA GLU A 355 29.24 -2.71 14.34
C GLU A 355 27.96 -3.08 15.12
N ALA A 356 26.86 -2.35 14.91
CA ALA A 356 25.59 -2.60 15.59
C ALA A 356 25.06 -4.02 15.30
N LEU A 357 25.14 -4.46 14.04
CA LEU A 357 24.62 -5.76 13.59
C LEU A 357 25.53 -6.94 13.94
N SER A 358 26.80 -6.69 14.27
CA SER A 358 27.78 -7.74 14.64
C SER A 358 27.39 -8.56 15.87
N VAL A 359 26.41 -8.08 16.64
CA VAL A 359 25.86 -8.75 17.81
C VAL A 359 24.96 -9.94 17.43
N ALA A 360 24.47 -10.04 16.19
CA ALA A 360 23.60 -11.14 15.73
C ALA A 360 24.35 -12.48 15.62
N ASP A 361 23.62 -13.60 15.71
CA ASP A 361 24.18 -14.93 15.41
C ASP A 361 24.09 -15.19 13.89
N ASP A 362 22.95 -14.86 13.29
CA ASP A 362 22.73 -14.86 11.85
C ASP A 362 22.20 -13.49 11.40
N LEU A 363 22.71 -13.00 10.26
CA LEU A 363 22.28 -11.75 9.65
C LEU A 363 21.80 -11.99 8.21
N TYR A 364 20.61 -11.46 7.91
CA TYR A 364 19.95 -11.55 6.62
C TYR A 364 19.67 -10.14 6.12
N LEU A 365 20.21 -9.79 4.96
CA LEU A 365 20.03 -8.44 4.41
C LEU A 365 18.94 -8.43 3.35
N LEU A 366 18.07 -7.44 3.40
CA LEU A 366 17.17 -7.09 2.29
C LEU A 366 17.78 -5.94 1.48
N PRO A 367 17.39 -5.77 0.19
CA PRO A 367 17.81 -4.62 -0.61
C PRO A 367 17.46 -3.29 0.06
N THR A 368 18.36 -2.32 -0.04
CA THR A 368 18.17 -0.98 0.52
C THR A 368 16.85 -0.39 0.03
N TYR A 369 16.01 0.02 0.99
CA TYR A 369 14.78 0.74 0.69
C TYR A 369 15.11 2.19 0.38
N GLY A 370 14.95 2.60 -0.88
CA GLY A 370 15.41 3.90 -1.36
C GLY A 370 14.64 5.13 -0.83
N ALA A 371 13.40 4.97 -0.37
CA ALA A 371 12.55 6.07 0.12
C ALA A 371 12.49 7.31 -0.81
N GLY A 372 12.48 7.10 -2.13
CA GLY A 372 12.44 8.16 -3.14
C GLY A 372 13.80 8.66 -3.65
N GLU A 373 14.90 8.19 -3.07
CA GLU A 373 16.26 8.42 -3.56
C GLU A 373 16.55 7.61 -4.82
N THR A 374 17.40 8.16 -5.68
CA THR A 374 17.98 7.43 -6.81
C THR A 374 18.93 6.36 -6.26
N PRO A 375 18.84 5.10 -6.73
CA PRO A 375 19.79 4.06 -6.33
C PRO A 375 21.24 4.48 -6.52
N SER A 376 22.09 4.18 -5.53
CA SER A 376 23.54 4.38 -5.59
C SER A 376 24.28 3.10 -5.25
N ASP A 377 25.40 2.84 -5.92
CA ASP A 377 26.20 1.64 -5.67
C ASP A 377 26.80 1.64 -4.25
N SER A 378 27.17 2.81 -3.72
CA SER A 378 27.71 2.96 -2.37
C SER A 378 26.68 2.74 -1.27
N GLY A 379 25.39 2.91 -1.58
CA GLY A 379 24.28 2.77 -0.63
C GLY A 379 23.59 1.41 -0.67
N ARG A 380 24.14 0.43 -1.39
CA ARG A 380 23.56 -0.93 -1.48
C ARG A 380 23.83 -1.73 -0.20
N SER A 381 22.93 -2.66 0.14
CA SER A 381 23.06 -3.49 1.35
C SER A 381 24.28 -4.41 1.34
N ASP A 382 24.72 -4.87 0.17
CA ASP A 382 25.90 -5.75 0.02
C ASP A 382 27.22 -5.07 0.44
N THR A 383 27.24 -3.73 0.50
CA THR A 383 28.39 -2.96 1.01
C THR A 383 28.69 -3.22 2.49
N LEU A 384 27.73 -3.74 3.27
CA LEU A 384 27.95 -4.14 4.67
C LEU A 384 28.78 -5.41 4.79
N ILE A 385 28.67 -6.34 3.82
CA ILE A 385 29.17 -7.71 3.97
C ILE A 385 30.68 -7.73 4.25
N GLY A 386 31.44 -6.88 3.56
CA GLY A 386 32.89 -6.78 3.76
C GLY A 386 33.33 -6.14 5.08
N LEU A 387 32.41 -5.60 5.88
CA LEU A 387 32.67 -4.97 7.18
C LEU A 387 32.23 -5.86 8.35
N LEU A 388 31.53 -6.96 8.09
CA LEU A 388 31.02 -7.87 9.12
C LEU A 388 32.14 -8.80 9.63
N PRO A 389 32.04 -9.25 10.90
CA PRO A 389 32.96 -10.23 11.46
C PRO A 389 32.82 -11.60 10.79
N ASP A 390 33.86 -12.44 10.90
CA ASP A 390 33.90 -13.80 10.33
C ASP A 390 32.73 -14.69 10.79
N SER A 391 32.21 -14.45 12.00
CA SER A 391 31.01 -15.14 12.54
C SER A 391 29.77 -14.94 11.67
N LEU A 392 29.68 -13.84 10.93
CA LEU A 392 28.58 -13.49 10.03
C LEU A 392 28.96 -13.67 8.54
N SER A 393 29.98 -14.46 8.23
CA SER A 393 30.48 -14.70 6.87
C SER A 393 29.45 -15.31 5.89
N GLN A 394 28.36 -15.90 6.39
CA GLN A 394 27.26 -16.42 5.56
C GLN A 394 26.21 -15.36 5.18
N THR A 395 26.36 -14.12 5.66
CA THR A 395 25.44 -13.02 5.37
C THR A 395 25.40 -12.72 3.88
N ARG A 396 24.19 -12.58 3.34
CA ARG A 396 23.96 -12.17 1.94
C ARG A 396 22.67 -11.36 1.80
N VAL A 397 22.49 -10.79 0.62
CA VAL A 397 21.27 -10.04 0.27
C VAL A 397 20.24 -10.98 -0.35
N TYR A 398 19.05 -11.04 0.24
CA TYR A 398 17.92 -11.87 -0.18
C TYR A 398 16.98 -11.05 -1.06
N GLN A 399 16.69 -11.53 -2.28
CA GLN A 399 15.89 -10.77 -3.26
C GLN A 399 14.40 -11.09 -3.21
N GLY A 400 14.03 -12.25 -2.65
CA GLY A 400 12.67 -12.77 -2.63
C GLY A 400 12.25 -13.28 -1.26
N PHE A 401 10.94 -13.32 -1.05
CA PHE A 401 10.35 -13.76 0.21
C PHE A 401 10.63 -15.23 0.54
N TYR A 402 10.51 -16.15 -0.44
CA TYR A 402 10.75 -17.57 -0.20
C TYR A 402 12.23 -17.86 0.05
N GLU A 403 13.13 -17.19 -0.69
CA GLU A 403 14.57 -17.31 -0.46
C GLU A 403 14.95 -16.91 0.98
N LEU A 404 14.38 -15.81 1.48
CA LEU A 404 14.55 -15.39 2.87
C LEU A 404 13.91 -16.39 3.84
N SER A 405 12.69 -16.84 3.56
CA SER A 405 11.93 -17.74 4.43
C SER A 405 12.56 -19.13 4.54
N ASP A 406 13.23 -19.61 3.50
CA ASP A 406 14.02 -20.85 3.53
C ASP A 406 15.27 -20.68 4.39
N ALA A 407 15.93 -19.52 4.30
CA ALA A 407 17.13 -19.25 5.08
C ALA A 407 16.85 -19.00 6.58
N LEU A 408 15.61 -18.61 6.92
CA LEU A 408 15.11 -18.46 8.28
C LEU A 408 14.48 -19.75 8.85
N GLU A 409 14.49 -20.85 8.10
CA GLU A 409 13.94 -22.11 8.55
C GLU A 409 14.66 -22.60 9.82
N LYS A 410 13.87 -23.08 10.78
CA LYS A 410 14.35 -23.47 12.09
C LYS A 410 14.98 -24.86 12.03
N ASN A 411 16.15 -25.05 12.66
CA ASN A 411 16.61 -26.39 13.03
C ASN A 411 15.77 -26.92 14.20
N SER A 412 15.48 -28.23 14.23
CA SER A 412 14.48 -28.83 15.13
C SER A 412 14.72 -28.63 16.63
N ASP A 413 15.95 -28.28 17.05
CA ASP A 413 16.33 -28.18 18.47
C ASP A 413 16.63 -26.75 18.97
N ASP A 414 16.57 -25.73 18.10
CA ASP A 414 16.94 -24.35 18.47
C ASP A 414 15.81 -23.62 19.23
N GLN A 415 16.15 -22.79 20.21
CA GLN A 415 15.28 -21.68 20.60
C GLN A 415 15.81 -20.42 19.93
N ASP A 416 14.98 -19.74 19.13
CA ASP A 416 15.44 -18.58 18.37
C ASP A 416 14.57 -17.34 18.57
N CYS A 417 15.16 -16.21 18.22
CA CYS A 417 14.49 -14.93 18.11
C CYS A 417 14.78 -14.36 16.73
N VAL A 418 13.73 -14.14 15.93
CA VAL A 418 13.84 -13.54 14.61
C VAL A 418 13.39 -12.09 14.68
N LEU A 419 14.32 -11.16 14.45
CA LEU A 419 14.06 -9.73 14.46
C LEU A 419 14.03 -9.17 13.04
N PHE A 420 12.93 -8.55 12.64
CA PHE A 420 12.81 -7.77 11.41
C PHE A 420 13.00 -6.29 11.73
N LEU A 421 14.15 -5.73 11.34
CA LEU A 421 14.58 -4.37 11.70
C LEU A 421 14.66 -3.47 10.45
N GLY A 422 13.94 -2.35 10.48
CA GLY A 422 14.05 -1.31 9.46
C GLY A 422 12.79 -0.46 9.29
N ALA A 423 12.97 0.72 8.69
CA ALA A 423 11.89 1.70 8.46
C ALA A 423 11.19 1.58 7.08
N GLY A 424 11.72 0.73 6.20
CA GLY A 424 11.21 0.52 4.83
C GLY A 424 9.93 -0.33 4.79
N ASP A 425 9.87 -1.26 3.83
CA ASP A 425 8.75 -2.18 3.62
C ASP A 425 8.97 -3.59 4.21
N ILE A 426 9.97 -3.72 5.10
CA ILE A 426 10.31 -4.97 5.82
C ILE A 426 9.15 -5.54 6.65
N GLU A 427 8.20 -4.72 7.10
CA GLU A 427 6.98 -5.14 7.80
C GLU A 427 6.14 -6.12 6.96
N LYS A 428 6.20 -6.00 5.63
CA LYS A 428 5.50 -6.91 4.72
C LYS A 428 6.14 -8.29 4.75
N TYR A 429 7.47 -8.36 4.79
CA TYR A 429 8.21 -9.61 4.92
C TYR A 429 7.95 -10.24 6.29
N ALA A 430 8.02 -9.47 7.37
CA ALA A 430 7.77 -9.95 8.73
C ALA A 430 6.36 -10.57 8.86
N SER A 431 5.34 -9.83 8.41
CA SER A 431 3.94 -10.29 8.44
C SER A 431 3.69 -11.49 7.51
N ALA A 432 4.26 -11.49 6.30
CA ALA A 432 4.14 -12.63 5.39
C ALA A 432 4.80 -13.88 5.97
N PHE A 433 5.98 -13.74 6.57
CA PHE A 433 6.74 -14.83 7.18
C PHE A 433 5.95 -15.48 8.32
N VAL A 434 5.39 -14.67 9.23
CA VAL A 434 4.58 -15.17 10.35
C VAL A 434 3.34 -15.92 9.86
N HIS A 435 2.66 -15.41 8.82
CA HIS A 435 1.54 -16.12 8.24
C HIS A 435 1.94 -17.40 7.52
N PHE A 436 3.10 -17.42 6.88
CA PHE A 436 3.65 -18.58 6.19
C PHE A 436 4.00 -19.70 7.17
N GLU A 437 4.72 -19.38 8.26
CA GLU A 437 5.00 -20.33 9.34
C GLU A 437 3.70 -20.86 9.98
N ALA A 438 2.77 -19.96 10.31
CA ALA A 438 1.51 -20.31 10.97
C ALA A 438 0.53 -21.13 10.10
N THR A 439 0.82 -21.32 8.81
CA THR A 439 0.05 -22.18 7.90
C THR A 439 0.81 -23.43 7.48
N GLY A 440 1.91 -23.77 8.18
CA GLY A 440 2.76 -24.90 7.80
C GLY A 440 3.40 -24.69 6.42
N ARG A 441 3.76 -23.45 6.11
CA ARG A 441 4.37 -23.03 4.84
C ARG A 441 3.45 -23.25 3.61
N ASP A 442 2.13 -23.26 3.81
CA ASP A 442 1.16 -23.18 2.71
C ASP A 442 1.04 -21.73 2.22
N ARG A 443 1.60 -21.45 1.04
CA ARG A 443 1.60 -20.12 0.43
C ARG A 443 0.22 -19.52 0.18
N TRP A 444 -0.79 -20.34 -0.12
CA TRP A 444 -2.12 -19.84 -0.44
C TRP A 444 -2.87 -19.40 0.82
N LEU A 445 -2.78 -20.20 1.87
CA LEU A 445 -3.34 -19.85 3.17
C LEU A 445 -2.61 -18.66 3.78
N ALA A 446 -1.28 -18.61 3.65
CA ALA A 446 -0.46 -17.48 4.11
C ALA A 446 -0.85 -16.18 3.41
N CYS A 447 -0.87 -16.18 2.08
CA CYS A 447 -1.29 -15.04 1.26
C CYS A 447 -2.70 -14.57 1.62
N GLY A 448 -3.64 -15.50 1.83
CA GLY A 448 -5.00 -15.12 2.22
C GLY A 448 -5.13 -14.56 3.62
N ARG A 449 -4.33 -15.02 4.60
CA ARG A 449 -4.27 -14.39 5.93
C ARG A 449 -3.64 -13.00 5.86
N TYR A 450 -2.55 -12.87 5.10
CA TYR A 450 -1.84 -11.61 4.84
C TYR A 450 -2.76 -10.54 4.23
N LEU A 451 -3.53 -10.90 3.20
CA LEU A 451 -4.43 -10.00 2.48
C LEU A 451 -5.65 -9.58 3.30
N ARG A 452 -6.25 -10.50 4.09
CA ARG A 452 -7.46 -10.18 4.87
C ARG A 452 -7.31 -9.02 5.85
N GLN A 453 -6.08 -8.78 6.33
CA GLN A 453 -5.78 -7.68 7.25
C GLN A 453 -5.46 -6.36 6.53
N ARG A 454 -5.27 -6.39 5.21
CA ARG A 454 -4.76 -5.27 4.40
C ARG A 454 -5.77 -4.76 3.37
N LEU A 455 -6.77 -5.57 3.04
CA LEU A 455 -7.85 -5.19 2.15
C LEU A 455 -8.95 -4.49 2.93
N SER A 456 -9.57 -3.50 2.28
CA SER A 456 -10.75 -2.81 2.82
C SER A 456 -11.91 -3.79 3.03
N PRO A 457 -12.77 -3.61 4.06
CA PRO A 457 -13.88 -4.52 4.37
C PRO A 457 -14.84 -4.77 3.19
N GLU A 458 -14.96 -3.81 2.27
CA GLU A 458 -15.82 -3.86 1.09
C GLU A 458 -15.23 -4.73 -0.04
N THR A 459 -13.95 -5.07 0.02
CA THR A 459 -13.31 -5.93 -0.98
C THR A 459 -13.79 -7.36 -0.82
N ALA A 460 -14.46 -7.89 -1.85
CA ALA A 460 -14.86 -9.30 -1.85
C ALA A 460 -13.61 -10.17 -2.03
N PHE A 461 -13.33 -11.05 -1.07
CA PHE A 461 -12.17 -11.94 -1.08
C PHE A 461 -12.58 -13.39 -0.76
N ARG A 462 -12.32 -14.34 -1.67
CA ARG A 462 -12.79 -15.73 -1.55
C ARG A 462 -11.76 -16.75 -2.00
N PHE A 463 -11.70 -17.88 -1.30
CA PHE A 463 -10.95 -19.06 -1.71
C PHE A 463 -11.82 -19.98 -2.58
N ASN A 464 -11.21 -20.63 -3.57
CA ASN A 464 -11.85 -21.68 -4.38
C ASN A 464 -13.19 -21.24 -5.02
N GLU A 465 -13.25 -20.01 -5.54
CA GLU A 465 -14.47 -19.42 -6.14
C GLU A 465 -14.75 -20.06 -7.51
N PRO A 466 -15.96 -20.62 -7.75
CA PRO A 466 -16.34 -21.12 -9.07
C PRO A 466 -16.37 -20.00 -10.13
N LEU A 467 -15.67 -20.22 -11.25
CA LEU A 467 -15.58 -19.21 -12.32
C LEU A 467 -16.63 -19.40 -13.42
N ALA A 468 -17.27 -20.57 -13.53
CA ALA A 468 -18.31 -20.80 -14.53
C ALA A 468 -19.44 -19.75 -14.43
N SER A 469 -19.90 -19.40 -13.22
CA SER A 469 -20.93 -18.36 -13.04
C SER A 469 -20.45 -16.93 -13.34
N LYS A 470 -19.14 -16.75 -13.58
CA LYS A 470 -18.48 -15.46 -13.85
C LYS A 470 -18.14 -15.27 -15.33
N THR A 471 -18.31 -16.28 -16.17
CA THR A 471 -18.12 -16.22 -17.63
C THR A 471 -19.44 -16.32 -18.38
N THR A 472 -19.47 -15.86 -19.63
CA THR A 472 -20.70 -15.93 -20.45
C THR A 472 -20.93 -17.33 -21.04
N LEU A 473 -19.86 -18.11 -21.24
CA LEU A 473 -19.93 -19.50 -21.70
C LEU A 473 -20.35 -20.48 -20.59
N ARG A 474 -20.16 -20.08 -19.32
CA ARG A 474 -20.59 -20.84 -18.14
C ARG A 474 -19.96 -22.24 -18.01
N VAL A 475 -18.68 -22.33 -18.32
CA VAL A 475 -17.88 -23.55 -18.17
C VAL A 475 -16.62 -23.27 -17.35
N GLY A 476 -16.05 -24.33 -16.78
CA GLY A 476 -14.75 -24.32 -16.12
C GLY A 476 -14.77 -24.41 -14.60
N GLY A 477 -13.57 -24.55 -14.03
CA GLY A 477 -13.31 -24.80 -12.63
C GLY A 477 -13.32 -23.55 -11.75
N LYS A 478 -12.51 -23.60 -10.68
CA LYS A 478 -12.46 -22.59 -9.62
C LYS A 478 -11.17 -21.77 -9.70
N ALA A 479 -11.22 -20.51 -9.26
CA ALA A 479 -10.03 -19.76 -8.94
C ALA A 479 -9.56 -20.12 -7.54
N ARG A 480 -8.25 -20.32 -7.34
CA ARG A 480 -7.67 -20.54 -6.01
C ARG A 480 -7.97 -19.36 -5.08
N LEU A 481 -7.74 -18.13 -5.56
CA LEU A 481 -8.14 -16.89 -4.91
C LEU A 481 -8.94 -16.02 -5.89
N TYR A 482 -10.05 -15.43 -5.42
CA TYR A 482 -10.89 -14.53 -6.20
C TYR A 482 -11.14 -13.24 -5.42
N CYS A 483 -10.91 -12.10 -6.09
CA CYS A 483 -10.96 -10.79 -5.50
C CYS A 483 -11.78 -9.81 -6.35
N GLU A 484 -12.65 -9.03 -5.72
CA GLU A 484 -13.28 -7.85 -6.32
C GLU A 484 -12.82 -6.62 -5.52
N PRO A 485 -11.70 -5.97 -5.89
CA PRO A 485 -11.16 -4.85 -5.11
C PRO A 485 -12.17 -3.71 -5.05
N SER A 486 -12.25 -3.03 -3.91
CA SER A 486 -13.18 -1.92 -3.71
C SER A 486 -12.57 -0.56 -4.06
N SER A 487 -11.24 -0.47 -4.10
CA SER A 487 -10.47 0.76 -4.32
C SER A 487 -9.17 0.50 -5.08
N LEU A 488 -8.51 1.57 -5.53
CA LEU A 488 -7.16 1.51 -6.11
C LEU A 488 -6.14 0.91 -5.15
N ASP A 489 -6.23 1.27 -3.87
CA ASP A 489 -5.34 0.76 -2.83
C ASP A 489 -5.48 -0.75 -2.67
N ASP A 490 -6.71 -1.28 -2.66
CA ASP A 490 -6.96 -2.73 -2.62
C ASP A 490 -6.40 -3.43 -3.86
N LEU A 491 -6.54 -2.84 -5.04
CA LEU A 491 -5.97 -3.39 -6.27
C LEU A 491 -4.44 -3.47 -6.18
N ARG A 492 -3.80 -2.40 -5.68
CA ARG A 492 -2.35 -2.35 -5.50
C ARG A 492 -1.89 -3.40 -4.48
N GLU A 493 -2.55 -3.52 -3.33
CA GLU A 493 -2.24 -4.52 -2.32
C GLU A 493 -2.35 -5.95 -2.86
N LEU A 494 -3.36 -6.24 -3.69
CA LEU A 494 -3.47 -7.54 -4.38
C LEU A 494 -2.27 -7.82 -5.30
N ILE A 495 -1.83 -6.83 -6.08
CA ILE A 495 -0.67 -6.97 -6.98
C ILE A 495 0.62 -7.15 -6.17
N MET A 496 0.80 -6.38 -5.09
CA MET A 496 1.97 -6.46 -4.23
C MET A 496 2.03 -7.80 -3.49
N ALA A 497 0.91 -8.28 -2.94
CA ALA A 497 0.85 -9.60 -2.31
C ALA A 497 1.13 -10.72 -3.31
N ALA A 498 0.56 -10.65 -4.51
CA ALA A 498 0.84 -11.63 -5.55
C ALA A 498 2.32 -11.70 -5.90
N ARG A 499 3.00 -10.54 -5.96
CA ARG A 499 4.44 -10.49 -6.21
C ARG A 499 5.24 -11.06 -5.03
N LEU A 500 4.90 -10.69 -3.80
CA LEU A 500 5.57 -11.17 -2.59
C LEU A 500 5.47 -12.70 -2.45
N PHE A 501 4.30 -13.27 -2.74
CA PHE A 501 4.04 -14.71 -2.67
C PHE A 501 4.27 -15.44 -4.01
N GLU A 502 4.82 -14.78 -5.04
CA GLU A 502 5.06 -15.33 -6.38
C GLU A 502 3.83 -16.03 -6.99
N LEU A 503 2.65 -15.45 -6.82
CA LEU A 503 1.38 -15.98 -7.30
C LEU A 503 0.98 -15.31 -8.63
N PRO A 504 0.56 -16.09 -9.65
CA PRO A 504 0.11 -15.52 -10.90
C PRO A 504 -1.24 -14.83 -10.73
N ILE A 505 -1.45 -13.73 -11.46
CA ILE A 505 -2.69 -12.94 -11.43
C ILE A 505 -3.40 -13.04 -12.79
N PHE A 506 -4.72 -13.09 -12.77
CA PHE A 506 -5.56 -12.95 -13.95
C PHE A 506 -6.60 -11.83 -13.79
N ALA A 507 -6.60 -10.88 -14.72
CA ALA A 507 -7.62 -9.83 -14.79
C ALA A 507 -8.89 -10.35 -15.48
N LEU A 508 -9.98 -10.48 -14.72
CA LEU A 508 -11.28 -10.95 -15.22
C LEU A 508 -12.24 -9.77 -15.45
N GLY A 509 -12.62 -9.55 -16.72
CA GLY A 509 -13.74 -8.68 -17.08
C GLY A 509 -15.10 -9.37 -16.88
N ARG A 510 -15.95 -9.37 -17.90
CA ARG A 510 -17.21 -10.15 -17.90
C ARG A 510 -17.04 -11.63 -18.27
N GLY A 511 -15.82 -12.09 -18.53
CA GLY A 511 -15.54 -13.43 -19.01
C GLY A 511 -16.25 -13.76 -20.32
N SER A 512 -16.39 -12.75 -21.21
CA SER A 512 -17.13 -12.86 -22.46
C SER A 512 -16.34 -13.45 -23.62
N ASN A 513 -15.02 -13.49 -23.51
CA ASN A 513 -14.08 -14.08 -24.46
C ASN A 513 -13.14 -15.07 -23.75
N LEU A 514 -13.68 -15.92 -22.86
CA LEU A 514 -12.88 -16.72 -21.94
C LEU A 514 -13.41 -18.15 -21.80
N ILE A 515 -12.50 -19.12 -21.91
CA ILE A 515 -12.69 -20.51 -21.48
C ILE A 515 -11.84 -20.71 -20.23
N VAL A 516 -12.47 -21.18 -19.16
CA VAL A 516 -11.78 -21.58 -17.93
C VAL A 516 -11.60 -23.10 -17.97
N PRO A 517 -10.38 -23.63 -17.82
CA PRO A 517 -10.14 -25.09 -17.75
C PRO A 517 -10.93 -25.75 -16.60
N THR A 518 -11.21 -27.05 -16.71
CA THR A 518 -11.97 -27.79 -15.70
C THR A 518 -11.26 -27.81 -14.34
N GLU A 519 -9.94 -27.91 -14.35
CA GLU A 519 -9.07 -27.82 -13.17
C GLU A 519 -9.07 -26.42 -12.53
N GLY A 520 -9.53 -25.38 -13.25
CA GLY A 520 -9.59 -24.01 -12.75
C GLY A 520 -8.32 -23.20 -12.99
N TYR A 521 -8.02 -22.29 -12.06
CA TYR A 521 -6.87 -21.39 -12.12
C TYR A 521 -6.15 -21.31 -10.77
N GLU A 522 -4.92 -21.80 -10.73
CA GLU A 522 -4.01 -21.74 -9.58
C GLU A 522 -3.34 -20.36 -9.49
N GLY A 523 -4.13 -19.35 -9.16
CA GLY A 523 -3.69 -17.97 -9.05
C GLY A 523 -4.75 -17.06 -8.43
N ILE A 524 -4.47 -15.76 -8.46
CA ILE A 524 -5.39 -14.71 -8.00
C ILE A 524 -6.19 -14.18 -9.20
N VAL A 525 -7.50 -14.37 -9.19
CA VAL A 525 -8.39 -13.77 -10.19
C VAL A 525 -8.94 -12.46 -9.64
N ILE A 526 -8.60 -11.34 -10.28
CA ILE A 526 -9.03 -10.00 -9.90
C ILE A 526 -10.11 -9.52 -10.87
N CYS A 527 -11.26 -9.10 -10.34
CA CYS A 527 -12.41 -8.69 -11.13
C CYS A 527 -12.90 -7.29 -10.71
N MET A 528 -12.84 -6.33 -11.64
CA MET A 528 -13.19 -4.91 -11.42
C MET A 528 -14.72 -4.70 -11.37
N ARG A 529 -15.38 -5.36 -10.42
CA ARG A 529 -16.84 -5.43 -10.32
C ARG A 529 -17.46 -4.48 -9.30
N SER A 530 -16.70 -4.04 -8.30
CA SER A 530 -17.19 -3.05 -7.33
C SER A 530 -17.76 -1.82 -8.03
N SER A 531 -18.71 -1.13 -7.39
CA SER A 531 -19.37 0.07 -7.92
C SER A 531 -18.38 1.19 -8.23
N SER A 532 -17.30 1.29 -7.46
CA SER A 532 -16.20 2.27 -7.65
C SER A 532 -15.57 2.18 -9.04
N TRP A 533 -15.57 1.02 -9.69
CA TRP A 533 -14.99 0.84 -11.03
C TRP A 533 -15.97 1.11 -12.18
N ARG A 534 -17.23 1.42 -11.88
CA ARG A 534 -18.29 1.58 -12.88
C ARG A 534 -18.69 3.03 -13.12
N SER A 535 -17.92 3.99 -12.59
CA SER A 535 -18.17 5.42 -12.81
C SER A 535 -18.09 5.76 -14.30
N ILE A 536 -18.98 6.67 -14.70
CA ILE A 536 -18.98 7.31 -16.01
C ILE A 536 -19.26 8.78 -15.76
N GLU A 537 -18.24 9.61 -15.94
CA GLU A 537 -18.30 11.05 -15.68
C GLU A 537 -18.27 11.81 -17.00
N THR A 538 -19.22 12.74 -17.18
CA THR A 538 -19.25 13.62 -18.35
C THR A 538 -18.35 14.83 -18.11
N MET A 539 -17.51 15.14 -19.09
CA MET A 539 -16.62 16.29 -19.07
C MET A 539 -17.00 17.27 -20.20
N SER A 540 -16.43 18.48 -20.17
CA SER A 540 -16.52 19.40 -21.31
C SER A 540 -15.84 18.82 -22.55
N ASP A 541 -16.13 19.40 -23.72
CA ASP A 541 -15.44 19.10 -24.99
C ASP A 541 -15.63 17.67 -25.48
N ASN A 542 -16.85 17.14 -25.32
CA ASN A 542 -17.28 15.84 -25.82
C ASN A 542 -16.51 14.66 -25.21
N ARG A 543 -16.14 14.76 -23.93
CA ARG A 543 -15.34 13.74 -23.22
C ARG A 543 -16.15 13.01 -22.16
N LEU A 544 -15.80 11.74 -21.97
CA LEU A 544 -16.25 10.90 -20.86
C LEU A 544 -15.02 10.33 -20.14
N ILE A 545 -15.01 10.36 -18.80
CA ILE A 545 -14.08 9.55 -18.00
C ILE A 545 -14.83 8.29 -17.57
N VAL A 546 -14.31 7.13 -17.96
CA VAL A 546 -15.01 5.86 -17.80
C VAL A 546 -14.16 4.89 -16.98
N GLY A 547 -14.70 4.36 -15.90
CA GLY A 547 -14.06 3.32 -15.09
C GLY A 547 -13.99 1.97 -15.80
N SER A 548 -12.96 1.17 -15.50
CA SER A 548 -12.68 -0.10 -16.19
C SER A 548 -13.76 -1.18 -16.03
N GLY A 549 -14.56 -1.09 -14.98
CA GLY A 549 -15.69 -1.96 -14.67
C GLY A 549 -17.00 -1.58 -15.36
N ALA A 550 -17.10 -0.37 -15.94
CA ALA A 550 -18.29 0.10 -16.63
C ALA A 550 -18.65 -0.80 -17.81
N ARG A 551 -19.94 -1.16 -17.95
CA ARG A 551 -20.36 -2.02 -19.06
C ARG A 551 -20.45 -1.21 -20.34
N LEU A 552 -20.06 -1.80 -21.46
CA LEU A 552 -20.08 -1.12 -22.76
C LEU A 552 -21.45 -0.53 -23.13
N LYS A 553 -22.53 -1.25 -22.80
CA LYS A 553 -23.90 -0.76 -22.96
C LYS A 553 -24.21 0.50 -22.14
N GLU A 554 -23.69 0.57 -20.91
CA GLU A 554 -23.90 1.73 -20.02
C GLU A 554 -23.16 2.94 -20.59
N ILE A 555 -21.96 2.75 -21.16
CA ILE A 555 -21.22 3.80 -21.87
C ILE A 555 -22.01 4.32 -23.07
N CYS A 556 -22.57 3.44 -23.91
CA CYS A 556 -23.39 3.85 -25.06
C CYS A 556 -24.60 4.70 -24.64
N LEU A 557 -25.32 4.27 -23.61
CA LEU A 557 -26.51 4.98 -23.13
C LEU A 557 -26.13 6.34 -22.53
N MET A 558 -25.01 6.40 -21.80
CA MET A 558 -24.51 7.65 -21.24
C MET A 558 -24.11 8.63 -22.34
N ALA A 559 -23.30 8.18 -23.32
CA ALA A 559 -22.93 8.98 -24.48
C ALA A 559 -24.15 9.51 -25.24
N CYS A 560 -25.13 8.65 -25.49
CA CYS A 560 -26.39 9.02 -26.13
C CYS A 560 -27.16 10.11 -25.36
N SER A 561 -27.23 10.02 -24.02
CA SER A 561 -27.92 11.03 -23.19
C SER A 561 -27.24 12.40 -23.18
N GLN A 562 -26.02 12.49 -23.69
CA GLN A 562 -25.23 13.72 -23.80
C GLN A 562 -25.08 14.17 -25.25
N GLY A 563 -25.81 13.55 -26.19
CA GLY A 563 -25.69 13.84 -27.62
C GLY A 563 -24.32 13.49 -28.23
N LEU A 564 -23.55 12.59 -27.60
CA LEU A 564 -22.22 12.16 -28.07
C LEU A 564 -22.35 10.97 -29.03
N SER A 565 -21.94 11.16 -30.28
CA SER A 565 -22.00 10.13 -31.33
C SER A 565 -20.62 9.52 -31.60
N GLY A 566 -20.59 8.25 -32.01
CA GLY A 566 -19.38 7.43 -32.23
C GLY A 566 -19.28 6.22 -31.29
N PHE A 567 -20.06 6.16 -30.23
CA PHE A 567 -20.06 5.07 -29.24
C PHE A 567 -20.99 3.90 -29.60
N GLU A 568 -21.81 4.03 -30.64
CA GLU A 568 -22.96 3.18 -30.93
C GLU A 568 -22.55 1.74 -31.29
N PHE A 569 -21.38 1.55 -31.90
CA PHE A 569 -20.86 0.23 -32.31
C PHE A 569 -20.57 -0.72 -31.13
N LEU A 570 -20.39 -0.16 -29.93
CA LEU A 570 -20.21 -0.90 -28.69
C LEU A 570 -21.50 -1.61 -28.25
N GLU A 571 -22.66 -1.21 -28.76
CA GLU A 571 -23.94 -1.83 -28.40
C GLU A 571 -23.96 -3.32 -28.73
N GLY A 572 -24.34 -4.10 -27.73
CA GLY A 572 -24.37 -5.56 -27.80
C GLY A 572 -23.00 -6.25 -27.77
N ILE A 573 -21.88 -5.54 -27.57
CA ILE A 573 -20.61 -6.19 -27.17
C ILE A 573 -20.74 -6.58 -25.69
N PRO A 574 -20.72 -7.89 -25.35
CA PRO A 574 -20.67 -8.28 -23.95
C PRO A 574 -19.29 -7.94 -23.39
N GLY A 575 -19.20 -6.98 -22.46
CA GLY A 575 -17.92 -6.63 -21.87
C GLY A 575 -18.00 -5.50 -20.86
N THR A 576 -16.85 -5.19 -20.27
CA THR A 576 -16.56 -3.93 -19.59
C THR A 576 -15.53 -3.15 -20.40
N LEU A 577 -15.34 -1.86 -20.08
CA LEU A 577 -14.30 -1.03 -20.69
C LEU A 577 -12.91 -1.69 -20.62
N GLY A 578 -12.49 -2.17 -19.44
CA GLY A 578 -11.15 -2.75 -19.27
C GLY A 578 -10.93 -3.99 -20.15
N GLY A 579 -11.93 -4.87 -20.24
CA GLY A 579 -11.88 -6.03 -21.15
C GLY A 579 -11.89 -5.63 -22.62
N ALA A 580 -12.64 -4.57 -22.97
CA ALA A 580 -12.68 -4.05 -24.33
C ALA A 580 -11.33 -3.47 -24.77
N LEU A 581 -10.69 -2.66 -23.94
CA LEU A 581 -9.38 -2.08 -24.21
C LEU A 581 -8.31 -3.17 -24.38
N ARG A 582 -8.25 -4.14 -23.45
CA ARG A 582 -7.29 -5.27 -23.54
C ARG A 582 -7.38 -6.02 -24.87
N MET A 583 -8.60 -6.13 -25.42
CA MET A 583 -8.89 -6.86 -26.65
C MET A 583 -9.04 -5.94 -27.87
N ASN A 584 -8.69 -4.65 -27.80
CA ASN A 584 -9.05 -3.64 -28.80
C ASN A 584 -10.44 -3.92 -29.43
N ALA A 585 -11.47 -3.98 -28.59
CA ALA A 585 -12.75 -4.53 -29.00
C ALA A 585 -13.43 -3.65 -30.06
N GLY A 586 -13.51 -4.16 -31.29
CA GLY A 586 -14.26 -3.56 -32.38
C GLY A 586 -15.45 -4.38 -32.87
N ALA A 587 -16.36 -3.67 -33.54
CA ALA A 587 -17.48 -4.21 -34.31
C ALA A 587 -18.01 -3.13 -35.27
N MET A 588 -18.67 -3.56 -36.36
CA MET A 588 -19.40 -2.67 -37.28
C MET A 588 -18.56 -1.49 -37.82
N GLY A 589 -17.26 -1.68 -37.98
CA GLY A 589 -16.34 -0.69 -38.57
C GLY A 589 -15.69 0.29 -37.59
N GLY A 590 -15.91 0.14 -36.28
CA GLY A 590 -15.22 0.93 -35.25
C GLY A 590 -14.51 0.04 -34.22
N ASP A 591 -13.40 0.54 -33.68
CA ASP A 591 -12.60 -0.05 -32.62
C ASP A 591 -12.64 0.82 -31.35
N ILE A 592 -12.58 0.20 -30.17
CA ILE A 592 -12.64 0.94 -28.89
C ILE A 592 -11.58 2.04 -28.79
N PHE A 593 -10.39 1.83 -29.37
CA PHE A 593 -9.29 2.78 -29.33
C PHE A 593 -9.46 3.97 -30.28
N ASP A 594 -10.47 3.97 -31.16
CA ASP A 594 -10.85 5.15 -31.93
C ASP A 594 -11.49 6.24 -31.04
N LEU A 595 -11.99 5.83 -29.87
CA LEU A 595 -12.62 6.70 -28.89
C LEU A 595 -11.66 7.11 -27.75
N VAL A 596 -10.46 6.53 -27.67
CA VAL A 596 -9.56 6.72 -26.52
C VAL A 596 -8.67 7.94 -26.71
N GLU A 597 -8.64 8.81 -25.70
CA GLU A 597 -7.67 9.91 -25.58
C GLU A 597 -6.50 9.52 -24.67
N SER A 598 -6.81 9.02 -23.47
CA SER A 598 -5.85 8.48 -22.51
C SER A 598 -6.42 7.30 -21.72
N VAL A 599 -5.54 6.46 -21.18
CA VAL A 599 -5.88 5.33 -20.31
C VAL A 599 -4.98 5.38 -19.08
N THR A 600 -5.60 5.32 -17.90
CA THR A 600 -4.87 5.13 -16.64
C THR A 600 -4.75 3.64 -16.36
N ILE A 601 -3.51 3.17 -16.15
CA ILE A 601 -3.20 1.78 -15.84
C ILE A 601 -2.46 1.64 -14.51
N MET A 602 -2.52 0.45 -13.93
CA MET A 602 -1.62 -0.02 -12.88
C MET A 602 -0.82 -1.20 -13.43
N ASN A 603 0.50 -1.10 -13.42
CA ASN A 603 1.38 -2.17 -13.89
C ASN A 603 1.59 -3.26 -12.80
N LYS A 604 2.35 -4.30 -13.14
CA LYS A 604 2.70 -5.40 -12.22
C LYS A 604 3.58 -4.99 -11.04
N GLU A 605 4.23 -3.82 -11.13
CA GLU A 605 4.94 -3.18 -10.02
C GLU A 605 4.00 -2.38 -9.10
N GLY A 606 2.69 -2.39 -9.36
CA GLY A 606 1.70 -1.61 -8.60
C GLY A 606 1.82 -0.11 -8.85
N VAL A 607 2.60 0.30 -9.85
CA VAL A 607 2.82 1.70 -10.22
C VAL A 607 1.72 2.12 -11.17
N ARG A 608 1.09 3.24 -10.82
CA ARG A 608 0.09 3.89 -11.65
C ARG A 608 0.77 4.70 -12.74
N ARG A 609 0.23 4.65 -13.97
CA ARG A 609 0.66 5.49 -15.08
C ARG A 609 -0.53 5.85 -15.96
N GLU A 610 -0.63 7.11 -16.34
CA GLU A 610 -1.49 7.53 -17.45
C GLU A 610 -0.71 7.43 -18.76
N MET A 611 -1.35 6.85 -19.78
CA MET A 611 -0.78 6.68 -21.11
C MET A 611 -1.73 7.30 -22.13
N ASN A 612 -1.18 8.10 -23.03
CA ASN A 612 -1.93 8.69 -24.13
C ASN A 612 -2.20 7.66 -25.23
N ARG A 613 -3.23 7.90 -26.05
CA ARG A 613 -3.59 7.05 -27.20
C ARG A 613 -2.41 6.66 -28.10
N LYS A 614 -1.47 7.57 -28.33
CA LYS A 614 -0.29 7.38 -29.19
C LYS A 614 0.71 6.34 -28.66
N GLU A 615 0.63 6.02 -27.36
CA GLU A 615 1.51 5.04 -26.72
C GLU A 615 1.00 3.60 -26.88
N PHE A 616 -0.19 3.39 -27.44
CA PHE A 616 -0.81 2.07 -27.62
C PHE A 616 -0.69 1.55 -29.06
N HIS A 617 -0.01 0.42 -29.24
CA HIS A 617 0.18 -0.25 -30.52
C HIS A 617 -0.90 -1.32 -30.73
N THR A 618 -2.10 -0.85 -31.06
CA THR A 618 -3.29 -1.70 -31.22
C THR A 618 -3.31 -2.43 -32.55
N ALA A 619 -3.67 -3.71 -32.54
CA ALA A 619 -3.95 -4.51 -33.72
C ALA A 619 -5.32 -5.20 -33.59
N TYR A 620 -5.70 -6.00 -34.60
CA TYR A 620 -6.96 -6.75 -34.55
C TYR A 620 -6.99 -7.67 -33.33
N ARG A 621 -7.91 -7.38 -32.40
CA ARG A 621 -8.10 -8.13 -31.15
C ARG A 621 -6.90 -8.12 -30.20
N GLU A 622 -6.04 -7.10 -30.27
CA GLU A 622 -4.80 -7.07 -29.50
C GLU A 622 -4.39 -5.67 -29.05
N CYS A 623 -3.96 -5.58 -27.79
CA CYS A 623 -3.25 -4.44 -27.21
C CYS A 623 -2.13 -4.96 -26.30
N PRO A 624 -0.86 -4.97 -26.77
CA PRO A 624 0.27 -5.54 -26.04
C PRO A 624 0.50 -4.87 -24.67
N GLU A 625 0.34 -3.55 -24.59
CA GLU A 625 0.62 -2.76 -23.39
C GLU A 625 -0.33 -3.08 -22.23
N LEU A 626 -1.50 -3.65 -22.52
CA LEU A 626 -2.51 -4.02 -21.54
C LEU A 626 -2.51 -5.52 -21.18
N LYS A 627 -1.55 -6.30 -21.69
CA LYS A 627 -1.43 -7.74 -21.35
C LYS A 627 -1.07 -7.93 -19.87
N ASP A 628 -0.14 -7.13 -19.36
CA ASP A 628 0.41 -7.24 -18.00
C ASP A 628 0.05 -6.05 -17.10
N ALA A 629 -1.03 -5.35 -17.42
CA ALA A 629 -1.51 -4.20 -16.68
C ALA A 629 -3.02 -4.28 -16.39
N PHE A 630 -3.42 -3.60 -15.32
CA PHE A 630 -4.82 -3.38 -14.97
C PHE A 630 -5.25 -2.00 -15.46
N VAL A 631 -6.32 -1.96 -16.26
CA VAL A 631 -6.96 -0.68 -16.59
C VAL A 631 -7.71 -0.18 -15.35
N ILE A 632 -7.48 1.08 -14.99
CA ILE A 632 -8.21 1.81 -13.94
C ILE A 632 -9.40 2.53 -14.56
N ASN A 633 -9.13 3.44 -15.49
CA ASN A 633 -10.12 4.22 -16.23
C ASN A 633 -9.56 4.65 -17.60
N ALA A 634 -10.42 5.18 -18.45
CA ALA A 634 -10.00 5.84 -19.68
C ALA A 634 -10.74 7.16 -19.88
N THR A 635 -10.02 8.16 -20.38
CA THR A 635 -10.61 9.37 -20.96
C THR A 635 -10.95 9.05 -22.41
N MET A 636 -12.24 9.11 -22.72
CA MET A 636 -12.77 8.84 -24.05
C MET A 636 -13.33 10.13 -24.67
N ARG A 637 -13.15 10.31 -25.97
CA ARG A 637 -13.63 11.49 -26.70
C ARG A 637 -14.52 11.07 -27.86
N ALA A 638 -15.70 11.69 -27.93
CA ALA A 638 -16.60 11.48 -29.05
C ALA A 638 -16.05 12.18 -30.31
N PRO A 639 -16.06 11.52 -31.48
CA PRO A 639 -15.67 12.16 -32.73
C PRO A 639 -16.65 13.25 -33.18
N ALA A 640 -17.92 13.17 -32.77
CA ALA A 640 -18.96 14.11 -33.17
C ALA A 640 -20.08 14.19 -32.12
N THR A 641 -20.94 15.20 -32.28
CA THR A 641 -22.21 15.33 -31.56
C THR A 641 -23.38 15.14 -32.52
N SER A 642 -24.52 14.66 -32.01
CA SER A 642 -25.74 14.44 -32.78
C SER A 642 -26.97 14.52 -31.87
N THR A 643 -28.17 14.49 -32.45
CA THR A 643 -29.41 14.44 -31.66
C THR A 643 -29.61 13.06 -31.06
N ASP A 644 -30.13 13.01 -29.83
CA ASP A 644 -30.40 11.78 -29.09
C ASP A 644 -31.23 10.79 -29.92
N SER A 645 -32.20 11.28 -30.70
CA SER A 645 -33.06 10.44 -31.55
C SER A 645 -32.27 9.66 -32.60
N LEU A 646 -31.29 10.30 -33.25
CA LEU A 646 -30.48 9.66 -34.28
C LEU A 646 -29.54 8.62 -33.67
N ILE A 647 -28.92 8.93 -32.53
CA ILE A 647 -28.05 8.01 -31.80
C ILE A 647 -28.86 6.79 -31.32
N LEU A 648 -30.04 7.01 -30.75
CA LEU A 648 -30.94 5.94 -30.30
C LEU A 648 -31.36 5.02 -31.45
N ASP A 649 -31.62 5.55 -32.63
CA ASP A 649 -32.01 4.74 -33.79
C ASP A 649 -30.83 3.90 -34.31
N GLN A 650 -29.61 4.43 -34.31
CA GLN A 650 -28.41 3.64 -34.60
C GLN A 650 -28.18 2.53 -33.59
N LEU A 651 -28.29 2.83 -32.28
CA LEU A 651 -28.18 1.84 -31.21
C LEU A 651 -29.20 0.69 -31.38
N ARG A 652 -30.45 1.03 -31.67
CA ARG A 652 -31.51 0.05 -31.97
C ARG A 652 -31.17 -0.78 -33.21
N GLY A 653 -30.62 -0.15 -34.24
CA GLY A 653 -30.15 -0.82 -35.45
C GLY A 653 -29.09 -1.88 -35.14
N PHE A 654 -28.02 -1.51 -34.43
CA PHE A 654 -26.94 -2.44 -34.06
C PHE A 654 -27.42 -3.56 -33.14
N ALA A 655 -28.27 -3.25 -32.16
CA ALA A 655 -28.87 -4.24 -31.26
C ALA A 655 -29.68 -5.28 -32.05
N LYS A 656 -30.53 -4.84 -32.99
CA LYS A 656 -31.30 -5.73 -33.87
C LYS A 656 -30.39 -6.62 -34.72
N THR A 657 -29.38 -6.05 -35.36
CA THR A 657 -28.44 -6.82 -36.20
C THR A 657 -27.77 -7.94 -35.40
N ARG A 658 -27.31 -7.68 -34.17
CA ARG A 658 -26.71 -8.73 -33.33
C ARG A 658 -27.73 -9.75 -32.86
N GLN A 659 -28.91 -9.31 -32.43
CA GLN A 659 -29.98 -10.23 -32.05
C GLN A 659 -30.38 -11.15 -33.20
N HIS A 660 -30.25 -10.73 -34.46
CA HIS A 660 -30.52 -11.58 -35.63
C HIS A 660 -29.35 -12.50 -36.00
N THR A 661 -28.11 -12.07 -35.79
CA THR A 661 -26.91 -12.80 -36.28
C THR A 661 -26.24 -13.69 -35.24
N GLN A 662 -26.44 -13.44 -33.94
CA GLN A 662 -25.69 -14.12 -32.86
C GLN A 662 -26.61 -14.93 -31.94
N PRO A 663 -26.11 -16.06 -31.37
CA PRO A 663 -26.91 -16.90 -30.45
C PRO A 663 -27.23 -16.19 -29.13
N TYR A 664 -28.36 -16.57 -28.53
CA TYR A 664 -28.75 -16.08 -27.19
C TYR A 664 -28.19 -16.96 -26.06
N GLN A 665 -27.88 -18.22 -26.37
CA GLN A 665 -27.33 -19.20 -25.42
C GLN A 665 -25.95 -18.79 -24.91
N ALA A 666 -25.55 -19.37 -23.78
CA ALA A 666 -24.24 -19.17 -23.17
C ALA A 666 -23.11 -19.49 -24.17
N SER A 667 -22.27 -18.51 -24.48
CA SER A 667 -21.17 -18.59 -25.45
C SER A 667 -20.04 -17.63 -25.08
N ALA A 668 -18.85 -17.81 -25.65
CA ALA A 668 -17.68 -16.93 -25.44
C ALA A 668 -17.43 -15.98 -26.63
N GLY A 669 -18.46 -15.62 -27.38
CA GLY A 669 -18.30 -14.86 -28.63
C GLY A 669 -17.77 -15.72 -29.77
N CYS A 670 -17.07 -15.08 -30.71
CA CYS A 670 -16.37 -15.76 -31.80
C CYS A 670 -15.24 -16.62 -31.24
N ILE A 671 -15.18 -17.88 -31.66
CA ILE A 671 -14.18 -18.84 -31.21
C ILE A 671 -12.85 -18.65 -31.94
N PHE A 672 -12.91 -18.37 -33.25
CA PHE A 672 -11.75 -18.23 -34.12
C PHE A 672 -11.64 -16.81 -34.68
N ARG A 673 -10.40 -16.37 -34.89
CA ARG A 673 -10.11 -15.17 -35.69
C ARG A 673 -10.51 -15.42 -37.14
N ASN A 674 -10.86 -14.35 -37.85
CA ASN A 674 -11.10 -14.44 -39.28
C ASN A 674 -9.76 -14.54 -40.04
N PRO A 675 -9.57 -15.57 -40.89
CA PRO A 675 -8.40 -15.64 -41.78
C PRO A 675 -8.40 -14.49 -42.79
N MET A 676 -7.24 -14.18 -43.38
CA MET A 676 -7.12 -13.12 -44.38
C MET A 676 -8.10 -13.33 -45.56
N GLY A 677 -8.97 -12.36 -45.78
CA GLY A 677 -9.96 -12.38 -46.87
C GLY A 677 -11.15 -13.33 -46.66
N GLU A 678 -11.21 -14.04 -45.53
CA GLU A 678 -12.19 -15.11 -45.27
C GLU A 678 -12.89 -14.93 -43.92
N SER A 679 -14.10 -15.47 -43.79
CA SER A 679 -14.83 -15.49 -42.52
C SER A 679 -14.76 -16.88 -41.92
N ALA A 680 -14.21 -17.01 -40.70
CA ALA A 680 -14.19 -18.29 -39.99
C ALA A 680 -15.61 -18.87 -39.83
N GLY A 681 -16.59 -18.00 -39.59
CA GLY A 681 -18.00 -18.41 -39.48
C GLY A 681 -18.56 -18.97 -40.78
N ARG A 682 -18.16 -18.41 -41.93
CA ARG A 682 -18.56 -18.90 -43.27
C ARG A 682 -17.91 -20.24 -43.57
N LEU A 683 -16.60 -20.36 -43.34
CA LEU A 683 -15.86 -21.61 -43.56
C LEU A 683 -16.49 -22.76 -42.76
N ILE A 684 -16.77 -22.55 -41.47
CA ILE A 684 -17.38 -23.58 -40.62
C ILE A 684 -18.80 -23.97 -41.08
N ASP A 685 -19.56 -23.02 -41.62
CA ASP A 685 -20.91 -23.25 -42.15
C ASP A 685 -20.89 -24.06 -43.45
N GLU A 686 -20.01 -23.69 -44.39
CA GLU A 686 -19.84 -24.40 -45.67
C GLU A 686 -19.36 -25.85 -45.47
N GLU A 687 -18.58 -26.10 -44.43
CA GLU A 687 -18.16 -27.46 -44.03
C GLU A 687 -19.28 -28.25 -43.31
N GLY A 688 -20.49 -27.68 -43.19
CA GLY A 688 -21.65 -28.35 -42.59
C GLY A 688 -21.49 -28.63 -41.10
N LEU A 689 -20.66 -27.86 -40.38
CA LEU A 689 -20.31 -28.14 -38.98
C LEU A 689 -21.29 -27.54 -37.97
N LYS A 690 -22.25 -26.71 -38.40
CA LYS A 690 -23.29 -26.18 -37.53
C LYS A 690 -24.12 -27.31 -36.90
N GLY A 691 -24.35 -27.22 -35.60
CA GLY A 691 -25.11 -28.20 -34.84
C GLY A 691 -24.32 -29.46 -34.43
N ILE A 692 -23.05 -29.60 -34.86
CA ILE A 692 -22.17 -30.67 -34.34
C ILE A 692 -21.91 -30.46 -32.85
N ARG A 693 -21.81 -31.57 -32.13
CA ARG A 693 -21.67 -31.60 -30.68
C ARG A 693 -20.48 -32.44 -30.22
N VAL A 694 -19.94 -32.03 -29.08
CA VAL A 694 -19.14 -32.87 -28.18
C VAL A 694 -19.71 -32.63 -26.79
N GLY A 695 -20.17 -33.68 -26.11
CA GLY A 695 -20.96 -33.54 -24.87
C GLY A 695 -22.13 -32.57 -25.06
N GLU A 696 -22.24 -31.58 -24.16
CA GLU A 696 -23.26 -30.51 -24.23
C GLU A 696 -22.75 -29.20 -24.87
N ALA A 697 -21.55 -29.19 -25.44
CA ALA A 697 -21.06 -28.12 -26.30
C ALA A 697 -21.57 -28.32 -27.74
N GLU A 698 -22.09 -27.27 -28.37
CA GLU A 698 -22.62 -27.32 -29.75
C GLU A 698 -22.09 -26.14 -30.58
N VAL A 699 -21.74 -26.38 -31.85
CA VAL A 699 -21.52 -25.30 -32.82
C VAL A 699 -22.87 -24.66 -33.13
N SER A 700 -23.02 -23.37 -32.85
CA SER A 700 -24.29 -22.66 -33.00
C SER A 700 -24.87 -22.79 -34.40
N ARG A 701 -26.14 -23.23 -34.46
CA ARG A 701 -26.92 -23.24 -35.72
C ARG A 701 -27.13 -21.86 -36.31
N LYS A 702 -26.97 -20.80 -35.50
CA LYS A 702 -27.17 -19.42 -35.91
C LYS A 702 -25.93 -18.80 -36.54
N HIS A 703 -24.76 -19.10 -35.99
CA HIS A 703 -23.48 -18.58 -36.47
C HIS A 703 -22.36 -19.61 -36.29
N GLY A 704 -21.71 -20.03 -37.38
CA GLY A 704 -20.72 -21.12 -37.36
C GLY A 704 -19.53 -20.88 -36.43
N ASN A 705 -19.11 -19.63 -36.26
CA ASN A 705 -17.98 -19.28 -35.38
C ASN A 705 -18.33 -19.21 -33.87
N PHE A 706 -19.51 -19.64 -33.45
CA PHE A 706 -19.91 -19.61 -32.03
C PHE A 706 -20.09 -21.03 -31.52
N ILE A 707 -19.49 -21.32 -30.35
CA ILE A 707 -19.81 -22.51 -29.57
C ILE A 707 -20.73 -22.10 -28.43
N ILE A 708 -21.84 -22.84 -28.27
CA ILE A 708 -22.81 -22.64 -27.21
C ILE A 708 -22.76 -23.77 -26.18
N ASN A 709 -22.99 -23.42 -24.93
CA ASN A 709 -23.24 -24.35 -23.84
C ASN A 709 -24.75 -24.56 -23.71
N ARG A 710 -25.21 -25.80 -23.85
CA ARG A 710 -26.64 -26.18 -23.79
C ARG A 710 -27.20 -26.36 -22.38
N GLY A 711 -26.39 -26.14 -21.34
CA GLY A 711 -26.79 -26.27 -19.94
C GLY A 711 -26.12 -27.43 -19.21
N GLY A 712 -24.91 -27.81 -19.62
CA GLY A 712 -24.15 -28.90 -19.00
C GLY A 712 -22.77 -29.14 -19.62
N ALA A 713 -22.32 -28.27 -20.53
CA ALA A 713 -21.03 -28.44 -21.19
C ALA A 713 -19.90 -28.31 -20.17
N THR A 714 -18.91 -29.19 -20.27
CA THR A 714 -17.64 -29.04 -19.58
C THR A 714 -16.69 -28.16 -20.39
N ALA A 715 -15.60 -27.68 -19.79
CA ALA A 715 -14.56 -27.00 -20.56
C ALA A 715 -13.90 -27.93 -21.57
N GLU A 716 -13.77 -29.23 -21.21
CA GLU A 716 -13.20 -30.25 -22.09
C GLU A 716 -14.05 -30.50 -23.34
N ASP A 717 -15.38 -30.53 -23.18
CA ASP A 717 -16.31 -30.61 -24.32
C ASP A 717 -16.08 -29.48 -25.32
N VAL A 718 -15.89 -28.25 -24.81
CA VAL A 718 -15.64 -27.07 -25.63
C VAL A 718 -14.29 -27.18 -26.33
N LEU A 719 -13.22 -27.54 -25.60
CA LEU A 719 -11.86 -27.68 -26.17
C LEU A 719 -11.79 -28.78 -27.23
N SER A 720 -12.46 -29.91 -26.98
CA SER A 720 -12.59 -31.02 -27.93
C SER A 720 -13.36 -30.60 -29.17
N LEU A 721 -14.46 -29.84 -29.01
CA LEU A 721 -15.23 -29.32 -30.14
C LEU A 721 -14.42 -28.31 -30.98
N ILE A 722 -13.67 -27.41 -30.33
CA ILE A 722 -12.74 -26.48 -31.00
C ILE A 722 -11.73 -27.26 -31.85
N SER A 723 -11.11 -28.28 -31.27
CA SER A 723 -10.10 -29.10 -31.95
C SER A 723 -10.68 -29.87 -33.13
N LEU A 724 -11.91 -30.39 -33.00
CA LEU A 724 -12.63 -31.05 -34.09
C LEU A 724 -12.91 -30.09 -35.25
N VAL A 725 -13.40 -28.87 -34.96
CA VAL A 725 -13.68 -27.86 -35.98
C VAL A 725 -12.41 -27.46 -36.71
N ARG A 726 -11.32 -27.15 -35.98
CA ARG A 726 -10.02 -26.81 -36.58
C ARG A 726 -9.53 -27.89 -37.53
N ARG A 727 -9.51 -29.15 -37.06
CA ARG A 727 -9.03 -30.30 -37.85
C ARG A 727 -9.83 -30.51 -39.13
N LYS A 728 -11.15 -30.35 -39.07
CA LYS A 728 -12.01 -30.52 -40.25
C LYS A 728 -11.79 -29.42 -41.29
N VAL A 729 -11.73 -28.15 -40.87
CA VAL A 729 -11.48 -27.02 -41.78
C VAL A 729 -10.07 -27.09 -42.37
N GLU A 730 -9.07 -27.48 -41.58
CA GLU A 730 -7.71 -27.69 -42.07
C GLU A 730 -7.65 -28.81 -43.11
N ALA A 731 -8.29 -29.96 -42.83
CA ALA A 731 -8.30 -31.09 -43.75
C ALA A 731 -9.01 -30.81 -45.08
N SER A 732 -10.07 -30.01 -45.08
CA SER A 732 -10.86 -29.74 -46.30
C SER A 732 -10.43 -28.48 -47.06
N ARG A 733 -9.94 -27.45 -46.37
CA ARG A 733 -9.59 -26.15 -46.99
C ARG A 733 -8.10 -25.83 -46.95
N GLY A 734 -7.29 -26.60 -46.21
CA GLY A 734 -5.88 -26.28 -45.98
C GLY A 734 -5.67 -25.03 -45.12
N ILE A 735 -6.70 -24.56 -44.42
CA ILE A 735 -6.67 -23.34 -43.60
C ILE A 735 -6.69 -23.75 -42.12
N VAL A 736 -5.69 -23.33 -41.36
CA VAL A 736 -5.64 -23.53 -39.92
C VAL A 736 -6.38 -22.37 -39.24
N LEU A 737 -7.51 -22.66 -38.59
CA LEU A 737 -8.23 -21.65 -37.81
C LEU A 737 -7.50 -21.38 -36.48
N GLU A 738 -7.23 -20.10 -36.20
CA GLU A 738 -6.60 -19.64 -34.97
C GLU A 738 -7.65 -19.22 -33.93
N PRO A 739 -7.58 -19.70 -32.68
CA PRO A 739 -8.52 -19.27 -31.64
C PRO A 739 -8.41 -17.77 -31.32
N GLU A 740 -9.57 -17.09 -31.26
CA GLU A 740 -9.73 -15.72 -30.72
C GLU A 740 -10.04 -15.77 -29.21
N VAL A 741 -10.73 -16.82 -28.78
CA VAL A 741 -11.13 -16.99 -27.38
C VAL A 741 -9.92 -17.26 -26.48
N THR A 742 -9.86 -16.59 -25.34
CA THR A 742 -8.76 -16.76 -24.38
C THR A 742 -8.95 -18.06 -23.59
N LEU A 743 -7.90 -18.85 -23.47
CA LEU A 743 -7.85 -19.99 -22.55
C LEU A 743 -7.13 -19.55 -21.26
N MET A 744 -7.84 -19.57 -20.13
CA MET A 744 -7.30 -19.07 -18.86
C MET A 744 -6.08 -19.89 -18.42
N GLY A 745 -4.95 -19.20 -18.19
CA GLY A 745 -3.74 -19.79 -17.63
C GLY A 745 -2.99 -20.77 -18.53
N LYS A 746 -3.33 -20.87 -19.83
CA LYS A 746 -2.70 -21.80 -20.76
C LYS A 746 -2.48 -21.18 -22.14
N SER A 747 -1.49 -21.71 -22.87
CA SER A 747 -1.31 -21.44 -24.30
C SER A 747 -2.16 -22.38 -25.16
N TRP A 748 -2.71 -21.85 -26.25
CA TRP A 748 -3.38 -22.66 -27.27
C TRP A 748 -2.40 -23.60 -27.98
N GLU A 749 -1.15 -23.18 -28.22
CA GLU A 749 -0.14 -24.02 -28.87
C GLU A 749 0.15 -25.29 -28.07
N GLU A 750 0.32 -25.15 -26.75
CA GLU A 750 0.54 -26.28 -25.85
C GLU A 750 -0.68 -27.20 -25.77
N THR A 751 -1.88 -26.59 -25.77
CA THR A 751 -3.15 -27.34 -25.71
C THR A 751 -3.36 -28.18 -26.96
N PHE A 752 -3.01 -27.65 -28.14
CA PHE A 752 -3.12 -28.41 -29.38
C PHE A 752 -2.04 -29.48 -29.53
N LYS A 753 -0.82 -29.25 -29.00
CA LYS A 753 0.25 -30.28 -28.98
C LYS A 753 -0.09 -31.49 -28.11
N LYS A 754 -0.86 -31.33 -27.03
CA LYS A 754 -1.28 -32.44 -26.14
C LYS A 754 -2.44 -33.27 -26.69
N ASN A 755 -3.19 -32.73 -27.65
CA ASN A 755 -4.39 -33.35 -28.24
C ASN A 755 -4.14 -33.93 -29.65
N LEU A 756 -2.89 -33.91 -30.11
CA LEU A 756 -2.33 -34.66 -31.22
C LEU A 756 -1.65 -35.92 -30.67
#